data_AF-A0A2D5XQC9-F1
#
_entry.id   AF-A0A2D5XQC9-F1
#
_cell.length_a   1.000
_cell.length_b   1.000
_cell.length_c   1.000
_cell.angle_alpha   90.00
_cell.angle_beta   90.00
_cell.angle_gamma   90.00
#
_symmetry.space_group_name_H-M   'P 1'
#
loop_
_entity.id
_entity.type
_entity.pdbx_description
1 polymer ?
#
loop_
_entity_poly.entity_id
_entity_poly.type
_entity_poly.pdbx_seq_one_letter_code
_entity_poly.pdbx_strand_id
1 'polypeptide(L)'
;MIPSFCLRGFLVGGLLANLIGCSDPMPSMVIRTQALDLVSYPGWDSKTAQAELLTPSLHQGSDSADKLTLCTELGTSQELVLPNDAPRGFLSGAAGVHFLTSRKLSKLGAAPLTVEFSALIDGTMCFKERISLHPRSPSEVHDTEIPINQWRRIPTSKFALGPGQSLNLSTRLIGELPTGITTSDVRVGWGELAIQSEASRPRTLASPERPNLILIVMDTQRADRMTPYGYERPTTPQAEQLAARGLVFEEAWSTSSWTWPAATSLLTGLDPSAHGVLGKRTGFVPHQIETLPEVLQQAGFTTAGFSGNPLITQDHNFHQGFEHFWAADSSVKSDRVIPDALKWLNQNREFRFFLYLHLQDPHLPHKTRAEDMLAFTGEAKPKYPPMSMQDRAFAIQFRAEEGTAGLPDANKLVPAEMQVWFSDAYDACVHTGDHWLGILLDQLSTWDLDQNTVILFTADHGEELLEHNNLAHGHELWPELMHVPLIIVGPGVPVGRVSTPLSTRLVANTLATLGTAEPLGLKGDPLLVRPDEIPAEPVFFQTQDGYWKGQRDVPLYGVRRGSWVLHWSPEGRPWNRREEVEGGEFRLFDLSQDPRAQVNLAPKEPERVGELLGILQAHIAASAARAPRTQSRAGQATQALLDAIGYGQGGSR
;
A
#
# COMPACT_ATOMS: atom_id res chain seq x y z
N MET A 1 41.01 64.60 30.61
CA MET A 1 41.42 64.18 29.26
C MET A 1 40.93 62.74 29.04
N ILE A 2 39.93 62.56 28.19
CA ILE A 2 39.65 61.33 27.41
C ILE A 2 40.67 61.34 26.24
N PRO A 3 41.10 60.25 25.52
CA PRO A 3 40.53 58.89 25.25
C PRO A 3 41.59 57.73 25.34
N SER A 4 41.43 56.44 24.97
CA SER A 4 40.38 55.59 24.36
C SER A 4 40.73 54.08 24.46
N PHE A 5 39.70 53.27 24.72
CA PHE A 5 39.29 51.95 24.17
C PHE A 5 40.20 50.98 23.36
N CYS A 6 40.07 49.68 23.69
CA CYS A 6 39.67 48.48 22.88
C CYS A 6 40.61 47.26 23.07
N LEU A 7 40.21 45.97 23.08
CA LEU A 7 38.96 45.21 23.30
C LEU A 7 39.36 43.70 23.26
N ARG A 8 38.55 42.84 23.90
CA ARG A 8 38.42 41.36 23.77
C ARG A 8 39.34 40.45 24.61
N GLY A 9 38.77 39.90 25.67
CA GLY A 9 39.12 38.60 26.23
C GLY A 9 37.93 37.64 26.10
N PHE A 10 38.12 36.53 25.38
CA PHE A 10 37.31 35.33 25.49
C PHE A 10 37.63 34.65 26.82
N LEU A 11 36.62 34.32 27.63
CA LEU A 11 36.80 33.47 28.81
C LEU A 11 35.80 32.32 28.80
N VAL A 12 36.41 31.15 28.73
CA VAL A 12 35.92 29.82 29.07
C VAL A 12 35.10 29.84 30.36
N GLY A 13 33.89 29.29 30.32
CA GLY A 13 33.05 29.13 31.51
C GLY A 13 31.78 28.35 31.19
N GLY A 14 31.86 27.02 31.23
CA GLY A 14 30.72 26.15 30.92
C GLY A 14 30.97 24.68 31.27
N LEU A 15 31.56 24.40 32.42
CA LEU A 15 31.54 23.06 33.04
C LEU A 15 31.28 23.26 34.53
N LEU A 16 30.03 22.96 34.95
CA LEU A 16 29.53 22.69 36.31
C LEU A 16 28.10 23.24 36.48
N ALA A 17 27.16 22.66 35.72
CA ALA A 17 25.72 22.80 35.99
C ALA A 17 24.98 21.56 35.46
N ASN A 18 25.34 20.36 35.93
CA ASN A 18 24.66 19.10 35.57
C ASN A 18 24.52 18.18 36.80
N LEU A 19 23.98 18.71 37.91
CA LEU A 19 23.71 17.92 39.11
C LEU A 19 22.33 18.16 39.73
N ILE A 20 21.38 18.77 39.01
CA ILE A 20 19.96 18.79 39.38
C ILE A 20 19.15 18.50 38.12
N GLY A 21 18.55 17.30 38.06
CA GLY A 21 17.85 16.77 36.90
C GLY A 21 16.56 17.52 36.57
N CYS A 22 16.66 18.51 35.70
CA CYS A 22 15.60 18.85 34.76
C CYS A 22 16.07 18.40 33.38
N SER A 23 15.74 17.16 33.00
CA SER A 23 15.70 16.82 31.57
C SER A 23 14.56 17.64 30.99
N ASP A 24 14.83 18.47 29.99
CA ASP A 24 13.77 19.08 29.18
C ASP A 24 12.80 17.96 28.75
N PRO A 25 11.47 18.20 28.79
CA PRO A 25 10.52 17.17 28.40
C PRO A 25 10.82 16.71 26.97
N MET A 26 10.93 15.40 26.77
CA MET A 26 11.13 14.81 25.44
C MET A 26 10.11 15.42 24.47
N PRO A 27 10.52 15.78 23.24
CA PRO A 27 9.58 16.33 22.27
C PRO A 27 8.44 15.33 22.05
N SER A 28 7.21 15.83 22.09
CA SER A 28 6.03 15.00 21.89
C SER A 28 5.67 14.91 20.41
N MET A 29 5.22 13.74 19.98
CA MET A 29 4.48 13.57 18.73
C MET A 29 2.99 13.90 18.96
N VAL A 30 2.31 14.33 17.90
CA VAL A 30 0.84 14.45 17.87
C VAL A 30 0.29 13.30 17.05
N ILE A 31 -0.41 12.39 17.71
CA ILE A 31 -1.10 11.26 17.08
C ILE A 31 -2.51 11.71 16.74
N ARG A 32 -2.88 11.53 15.47
CA ARG A 32 -4.22 11.79 14.97
C ARG A 32 -4.85 10.48 14.55
N THR A 33 -5.98 10.14 15.15
CA THR A 33 -6.69 8.88 14.84
C THR A 33 -8.11 9.21 14.44
N GLN A 34 -8.59 8.61 13.35
CA GLN A 34 -10.00 8.72 12.98
C GLN A 34 -10.83 7.92 13.99
N ALA A 35 -11.55 8.64 14.86
CA ALA A 35 -12.32 8.05 15.94
C ALA A 35 -13.74 7.64 15.48
N LEU A 36 -14.32 8.35 14.51
CA LEU A 36 -15.61 8.00 13.91
C LEU A 36 -15.67 8.47 12.46
N ASP A 37 -15.95 7.55 11.52
CA ASP A 37 -16.34 7.89 10.15
C ASP A 37 -17.76 8.45 10.14
N LEU A 38 -17.92 9.69 9.70
CA LEU A 38 -19.22 10.33 9.56
C LEU A 38 -19.80 10.15 8.16
N VAL A 39 -19.01 9.83 7.13
CA VAL A 39 -19.53 9.67 5.76
C VAL A 39 -20.49 8.49 5.67
N SER A 40 -20.08 7.34 6.21
CA SER A 40 -20.88 6.10 6.18
C SER A 40 -21.93 6.00 7.29
N TYR A 41 -22.07 7.04 8.11
CA TYR A 41 -22.87 6.97 9.32
C TYR A 41 -24.38 6.93 9.00
N PRO A 42 -25.18 6.03 9.60
CA PRO A 42 -26.58 5.80 9.23
C PRO A 42 -27.56 6.92 9.64
N GLY A 43 -27.06 8.05 10.16
CA GLY A 43 -27.88 9.14 10.69
C GLY A 43 -28.23 10.26 9.71
N TRP A 44 -27.75 10.19 8.46
CA TRP A 44 -28.08 11.17 7.41
C TRP A 44 -29.45 10.90 6.78
N ASP A 45 -30.09 11.93 6.20
CA ASP A 45 -31.32 11.74 5.42
C ASP A 45 -30.98 11.06 4.08
N SER A 46 -31.22 9.76 4.00
CA SER A 46 -30.91 8.94 2.83
C SER A 46 -31.61 9.36 1.53
N LYS A 47 -32.64 10.22 1.60
CA LYS A 47 -33.31 10.76 0.41
C LYS A 47 -32.48 11.84 -0.28
N THR A 48 -31.69 12.58 0.49
CA THR A 48 -31.01 13.80 0.04
C THR A 48 -29.50 13.74 0.29
N ALA A 49 -29.01 12.71 0.97
CA ALA A 49 -27.61 12.39 1.15
C ALA A 49 -27.30 10.91 0.91
N GLN A 50 -26.21 10.63 0.20
CA GLN A 50 -25.74 9.28 -0.08
C GLN A 50 -24.22 9.22 0.00
N ALA A 51 -23.69 8.17 0.65
CA ALA A 51 -22.26 7.89 0.62
C ALA A 51 -21.90 7.31 -0.75
N GLU A 52 -21.11 8.04 -1.52
CA GLU A 52 -20.62 7.62 -2.82
C GLU A 52 -19.14 7.95 -2.97
N LEU A 53 -18.47 7.27 -3.89
CA LEU A 53 -17.13 7.66 -4.29
C LEU A 53 -17.22 8.78 -5.33
N LEU A 54 -16.85 9.97 -4.90
CA LEU A 54 -16.61 11.10 -5.79
C LEU A 54 -15.13 11.09 -6.14
N THR A 55 -14.81 10.85 -7.42
CA THR A 55 -13.45 11.04 -7.90
C THR A 55 -13.09 12.52 -7.81
N PRO A 56 -11.86 12.85 -7.45
CA PRO A 56 -11.40 14.19 -7.66
C PRO A 56 -10.05 14.23 -8.35
N SER A 57 -9.66 15.46 -8.65
CA SER A 57 -8.60 15.80 -9.59
C SER A 57 -7.24 15.94 -8.88
N LEU A 58 -6.21 16.18 -9.70
CA LEU A 58 -4.77 16.02 -9.52
C LEU A 58 -4.04 16.59 -8.26
N HIS A 59 -4.70 17.15 -7.23
CA HIS A 59 -3.98 17.85 -6.14
C HIS A 59 -4.50 17.61 -4.70
N GLN A 60 -3.80 16.74 -3.95
CA GLN A 60 -4.15 16.30 -2.60
C GLN A 60 -3.93 17.27 -1.44
N GLY A 61 -3.20 18.38 -1.62
CA GLY A 61 -3.09 19.42 -0.57
C GLY A 61 -4.45 20.03 -0.20
N SER A 62 -5.44 19.86 -1.09
CA SER A 62 -6.78 20.45 -1.02
C SER A 62 -7.91 19.43 -1.15
N ASP A 63 -7.61 18.16 -1.47
CA ASP A 63 -8.56 17.21 -2.06
C ASP A 63 -8.78 15.93 -1.25
N SER A 64 -9.96 15.33 -1.39
CA SER A 64 -10.36 14.08 -0.75
C SER A 64 -9.89 12.83 -1.50
N ALA A 65 -9.27 12.92 -2.69
CA ALA A 65 -8.93 11.74 -3.52
C ALA A 65 -10.15 10.81 -3.77
N ASP A 66 -9.94 9.61 -4.35
CA ASP A 66 -10.98 8.57 -4.57
C ASP A 66 -11.50 7.98 -3.24
N LYS A 67 -12.00 8.85 -2.35
CA LYS A 67 -12.48 8.52 -1.01
C LYS A 67 -13.98 8.63 -0.93
N LEU A 68 -14.53 7.87 0.00
CA LEU A 68 -15.94 7.88 0.28
C LEU A 68 -16.37 9.29 0.68
N THR A 69 -17.40 9.78 0.03
CA THR A 69 -17.89 11.14 0.12
C THR A 69 -19.38 11.13 0.40
N LEU A 70 -19.82 11.94 1.35
CA LEU A 70 -21.25 12.18 1.56
C LEU A 70 -21.73 13.16 0.50
N CYS A 71 -22.30 12.63 -0.58
CA CYS A 71 -22.93 13.42 -1.63
C CYS A 71 -24.25 13.97 -1.11
N THR A 72 -24.51 15.25 -1.34
CA THR A 72 -25.79 15.87 -1.00
C THR A 72 -26.40 16.52 -2.23
N GLU A 73 -27.72 16.61 -2.32
CA GLU A 73 -28.35 17.43 -3.35
C GLU A 73 -28.00 18.91 -3.14
N LEU A 74 -27.64 19.62 -4.22
CA LEU A 74 -27.33 21.05 -4.16
C LEU A 74 -28.51 21.84 -3.57
N GLY A 75 -28.24 22.66 -2.56
CA GLY A 75 -29.28 23.48 -1.91
C GLY A 75 -29.97 22.80 -0.73
N THR A 76 -29.62 21.55 -0.41
CA THR A 76 -30.14 20.84 0.77
C THR A 76 -29.26 21.05 2.00
N SER A 77 -29.85 20.81 3.17
CA SER A 77 -29.18 20.78 4.46
C SER A 77 -29.36 19.39 5.07
N GLN A 78 -28.27 18.85 5.61
CA GLN A 78 -28.20 17.58 6.29
C GLN A 78 -27.88 17.82 7.75
N GLU A 79 -28.64 17.24 8.67
CA GLU A 79 -28.35 17.31 10.10
C GLU A 79 -28.08 15.90 10.63
N LEU A 80 -26.97 15.77 11.35
CA LEU A 80 -26.61 14.57 12.08
C LEU A 80 -26.46 14.93 13.56
N VAL A 81 -27.29 14.34 14.41
CA VAL A 81 -27.09 14.37 15.86
C VAL A 81 -26.20 13.20 16.25
N LEU A 82 -25.07 13.48 16.87
CA LEU A 82 -24.14 12.44 17.29
C LEU A 82 -24.73 11.60 18.42
N PRO A 83 -24.56 10.27 18.39
CA PRO A 83 -25.07 9.40 19.43
C PRO A 83 -24.35 9.68 20.76
N ASN A 84 -24.98 9.30 21.87
CA ASN A 84 -24.46 9.58 23.21
C ASN A 84 -23.11 8.89 23.52
N ASP A 85 -22.77 7.84 22.77
CA ASP A 85 -21.52 7.09 22.84
C ASP A 85 -20.47 7.52 21.81
N ALA A 86 -20.73 8.58 21.02
CA ALA A 86 -19.76 9.09 20.06
C ALA A 86 -18.44 9.50 20.74
N PRO A 87 -17.29 9.30 20.10
CA PRO A 87 -16.03 9.81 20.62
C PRO A 87 -16.04 11.34 20.62
N ARG A 88 -15.32 11.94 21.57
CA ARG A 88 -15.00 13.37 21.54
C ARG A 88 -13.77 13.58 20.67
N GLY A 89 -13.82 14.57 19.80
CA GLY A 89 -12.69 14.91 18.94
C GLY A 89 -12.95 16.19 18.17
N PHE A 90 -12.32 16.29 17.00
CA PHE A 90 -12.42 17.41 16.11
C PHE A 90 -13.01 16.99 14.78
N LEU A 91 -13.89 17.81 14.22
CA LEU A 91 -14.38 17.63 12.87
C LEU A 91 -13.21 17.75 11.88
N SER A 92 -13.08 16.75 11.02
CA SER A 92 -12.16 16.73 9.89
C SER A 92 -12.93 16.37 8.62
N GLY A 93 -12.40 16.77 7.47
CA GLY A 93 -12.98 16.45 6.17
C GLY A 93 -12.60 17.45 5.09
N ALA A 94 -13.30 17.37 3.97
CA ALA A 94 -13.20 18.28 2.84
C ALA A 94 -14.58 18.52 2.23
N ALA A 95 -14.78 19.68 1.64
CA ALA A 95 -16.00 20.05 0.93
C ALA A 95 -15.66 20.37 -0.52
N GLY A 96 -16.48 19.93 -1.47
CA GLY A 96 -16.18 20.15 -2.88
C GLY A 96 -17.27 19.73 -3.84
N VAL A 97 -17.03 20.05 -5.11
CA VAL A 97 -17.93 19.74 -6.21
C VAL A 97 -17.22 18.81 -7.17
N HIS A 98 -17.92 17.78 -7.63
CA HIS A 98 -17.37 16.75 -8.48
C HIS A 98 -16.89 17.31 -9.83
N PHE A 99 -15.72 16.86 -10.29
CA PHE A 99 -15.11 17.38 -11.52
C PHE A 99 -15.95 17.13 -12.79
N LEU A 100 -16.82 16.10 -12.80
CA LEU A 100 -17.73 15.87 -13.94
C LEU A 100 -18.66 17.05 -14.19
N THR A 101 -18.97 17.84 -13.15
CA THR A 101 -19.73 19.08 -13.31
C THR A 101 -18.94 20.08 -14.16
N SER A 102 -17.63 20.26 -13.92
CA SER A 102 -16.76 21.07 -14.79
C SER A 102 -16.71 20.54 -16.23
N ARG A 103 -16.62 19.22 -16.42
CA ARG A 103 -16.67 18.62 -17.77
C ARG A 103 -17.98 18.91 -18.50
N LYS A 104 -19.11 18.92 -17.78
CA LYS A 104 -20.42 19.27 -18.36
C LYS A 104 -20.49 20.75 -18.72
N LEU A 105 -19.98 21.64 -17.86
CA LEU A 105 -19.87 23.07 -18.15
C LEU A 105 -19.08 23.33 -19.44
N SER A 106 -17.93 22.67 -19.61
CA SER A 106 -17.13 22.77 -20.85
C SER A 106 -17.88 22.32 -22.09
N LYS A 107 -18.59 21.18 -22.02
CA LYS A 107 -19.35 20.66 -23.16
C LYS A 107 -20.46 21.62 -23.61
N LEU A 108 -21.02 22.40 -22.69
CA LEU A 108 -22.08 23.36 -22.97
C LEU A 108 -21.57 24.78 -23.25
N GLY A 109 -20.26 25.04 -23.11
CA GLY A 109 -19.72 26.40 -23.16
C GLY A 109 -20.33 27.31 -22.09
N ALA A 110 -20.70 26.74 -20.94
CA ALA A 110 -21.39 27.44 -19.87
C ALA A 110 -20.45 28.35 -19.08
N ALA A 111 -21.00 29.37 -18.41
CA ALA A 111 -20.25 30.19 -17.48
C ALA A 111 -19.81 29.37 -16.24
N PRO A 112 -18.74 29.79 -15.52
CA PRO A 112 -18.40 29.21 -14.22
C PRO A 112 -19.58 29.25 -13.24
N LEU A 113 -19.66 28.25 -12.36
CA LEU A 113 -20.65 28.22 -11.28
C LEU A 113 -19.96 28.27 -9.92
N THR A 114 -20.63 28.80 -8.89
CA THR A 114 -20.07 28.87 -7.53
C THR A 114 -21.02 28.25 -6.52
N VAL A 115 -20.50 27.34 -5.69
CA VAL A 115 -21.23 26.73 -4.57
C VAL A 115 -20.61 27.18 -3.26
N GLU A 116 -21.44 27.66 -2.34
CA GLU A 116 -21.07 27.91 -0.95
C GLU A 116 -21.37 26.67 -0.12
N PHE A 117 -20.37 26.21 0.63
CA PHE A 117 -20.45 25.12 1.59
C PHE A 117 -20.47 25.73 3.00
N SER A 118 -21.30 25.17 3.89
CA SER A 118 -21.38 25.61 5.28
C SER A 118 -21.57 24.43 6.21
N ALA A 119 -20.78 24.36 7.27
CA ALA A 119 -20.94 23.42 8.36
C ALA A 119 -21.17 24.17 9.68
N LEU A 120 -22.13 23.68 10.48
CA LEU A 120 -22.48 24.22 11.78
C LEU A 120 -22.45 23.12 12.83
N ILE A 121 -21.96 23.44 14.03
CA ILE A 121 -22.01 22.57 15.20
C ILE A 121 -22.91 23.25 16.24
N ASP A 122 -24.00 22.60 16.66
CA ASP A 122 -25.04 23.15 17.54
C ASP A 122 -25.51 24.54 17.09
N GLY A 123 -25.71 24.71 15.78
CA GLY A 123 -26.11 25.97 15.15
C GLY A 123 -25.01 27.05 15.06
N THR A 124 -23.80 26.77 15.54
CA THR A 124 -22.64 27.68 15.41
C THR A 124 -21.86 27.38 14.15
N MET A 125 -21.73 28.36 13.25
CA MET A 125 -20.95 28.24 12.02
C MET A 125 -19.48 27.94 12.32
N CYS A 126 -18.99 26.78 11.88
CA CYS A 126 -17.60 26.37 12.07
C CYS A 126 -16.81 26.43 10.75
N PHE A 127 -17.42 26.08 9.62
CA PHE A 127 -16.78 26.09 8.31
C PHE A 127 -17.67 26.78 7.28
N LYS A 128 -17.07 27.66 6.47
CA LYS A 128 -17.76 28.32 5.36
C LYS A 128 -16.80 28.64 4.23
N GLU A 129 -17.04 28.06 3.07
CA GLU A 129 -16.16 28.21 1.90
C GLU A 129 -16.97 28.37 0.62
N ARG A 130 -16.41 29.08 -0.36
CA ARG A 130 -17.00 29.21 -1.70
C ARG A 130 -16.08 28.58 -2.73
N ILE A 131 -16.63 27.66 -3.51
CA ILE A 131 -15.90 26.88 -4.50
C ILE A 131 -16.49 27.21 -5.87
N SER A 132 -15.67 27.82 -6.72
CA SER A 132 -16.04 28.22 -8.07
C SER A 132 -15.51 27.20 -9.08
N LEU A 133 -16.40 26.52 -9.79
CA LEU A 133 -16.01 25.62 -10.87
C LEU A 133 -15.99 26.34 -12.20
N HIS A 134 -14.87 26.20 -12.88
CA HIS A 134 -14.66 26.76 -14.19
C HIS A 134 -14.79 25.66 -15.25
N PRO A 135 -15.30 25.99 -16.46
CA PRO A 135 -15.14 25.14 -17.62
C PRO A 135 -13.65 24.86 -17.83
N ARG A 136 -13.29 23.60 -18.07
CA ARG A 136 -11.93 23.19 -18.45
C ARG A 136 -11.38 24.04 -19.60
N SER A 137 -10.19 24.61 -19.40
CA SER A 137 -9.40 25.21 -20.48
C SER A 137 -8.54 24.14 -21.17
N PRO A 138 -8.33 24.16 -22.50
CA PRO A 138 -7.39 23.28 -23.19
C PRO A 138 -5.95 23.36 -22.65
N SER A 139 -5.57 24.47 -21.99
CA SER A 139 -4.24 24.70 -21.43
C SER A 139 -4.02 24.11 -20.02
N GLU A 140 -5.09 23.71 -19.31
CA GLU A 140 -5.01 23.15 -17.94
C GLU A 140 -4.47 21.70 -17.89
N VAL A 141 -4.09 21.13 -19.04
CA VAL A 141 -3.50 19.78 -19.11
C VAL A 141 -2.03 19.77 -18.64
N HIS A 142 -1.38 20.93 -18.56
CA HIS A 142 0.07 21.03 -18.32
C HIS A 142 0.53 22.06 -17.28
N ASP A 143 -0.37 22.82 -16.65
CA ASP A 143 0.02 23.81 -15.65
C ASP A 143 -0.12 23.24 -14.23
N THR A 144 1.01 23.19 -13.52
CA THR A 144 1.14 22.59 -12.17
C THR A 144 0.85 23.58 -11.04
N GLU A 145 0.50 24.82 -11.37
CA GLU A 145 0.17 25.86 -10.39
C GLU A 145 -1.35 26.07 -10.29
N ILE A 146 -1.95 25.31 -9.37
CA ILE A 146 -3.29 25.47 -8.78
C ILE A 146 -4.48 25.18 -9.72
N PRO A 147 -5.06 23.96 -9.73
CA PRO A 147 -6.34 23.74 -10.40
C PRO A 147 -7.45 24.59 -9.78
N ILE A 148 -8.21 25.25 -10.64
CA ILE A 148 -9.28 26.19 -10.27
C ILE A 148 -10.48 25.48 -9.60
N ASN A 149 -10.52 24.14 -9.65
CA ASN A 149 -11.62 23.29 -9.20
C ASN A 149 -11.28 22.45 -7.95
N GLN A 150 -10.52 23.00 -7.00
CA GLN A 150 -10.12 22.28 -5.80
C GLN A 150 -11.23 22.18 -4.75
N TRP A 151 -11.27 21.03 -4.08
CA TRP A 151 -11.93 20.85 -2.80
C TRP A 151 -11.32 21.77 -1.73
N ARG A 152 -12.03 21.95 -0.61
CA ARG A 152 -11.61 22.79 0.50
C ARG A 152 -11.59 21.98 1.77
N ARG A 153 -10.41 21.88 2.40
CA ARG A 153 -10.23 21.20 3.67
C ARG A 153 -10.97 21.91 4.79
N ILE A 154 -11.65 21.13 5.62
CA ILE A 154 -12.12 21.56 6.93
C ILE A 154 -10.90 21.46 7.87
N PRO A 155 -10.41 22.58 8.45
CA PRO A 155 -9.23 22.54 9.30
C PRO A 155 -9.41 21.59 10.48
N THR A 156 -8.56 20.55 10.52
CA THR A 156 -8.44 19.63 11.66
C THR A 156 -8.11 20.41 12.93
N SER A 157 -8.46 19.84 14.09
CA SER A 157 -8.09 20.35 15.42
C SER A 157 -8.74 21.69 15.82
N LYS A 158 -9.61 22.25 14.96
CA LYS A 158 -10.22 23.56 15.19
C LYS A 158 -11.66 23.48 15.74
N PHE A 159 -12.41 22.45 15.34
CA PHE A 159 -13.85 22.38 15.60
C PHE A 159 -14.16 21.15 16.44
N ALA A 160 -14.24 21.34 17.76
CA ALA A 160 -14.57 20.26 18.69
C ALA A 160 -16.00 19.76 18.47
N LEU A 161 -16.17 18.45 18.51
CA LEU A 161 -17.44 17.76 18.31
C LEU A 161 -17.49 16.50 19.20
N GLY A 162 -18.66 16.16 19.74
CA GLY A 162 -18.83 15.02 20.63
C GLY A 162 -20.30 14.64 20.89
N PRO A 163 -20.55 13.74 21.85
CA PRO A 163 -21.87 13.20 22.15
C PRO A 163 -23.01 14.22 22.24
N GLY A 164 -24.11 13.94 21.55
CA GLY A 164 -25.35 14.74 21.61
C GLY A 164 -25.30 16.07 20.86
N GLN A 165 -24.15 16.48 20.31
CA GLN A 165 -24.06 17.68 19.48
C GLN A 165 -24.61 17.42 18.08
N SER A 166 -25.19 18.45 17.46
CA SER A 166 -25.65 18.38 16.07
C SER A 166 -24.63 18.95 15.10
N LEU A 167 -24.33 18.20 14.04
CA LEU A 167 -23.56 18.64 12.89
C LEU A 167 -24.52 18.89 11.73
N ASN A 168 -24.63 20.15 11.30
CA ASN A 168 -25.41 20.52 10.14
C ASN A 168 -24.48 20.85 8.96
N LEU A 169 -24.70 20.21 7.82
CA LEU A 169 -23.98 20.43 6.57
C LEU A 169 -24.94 21.00 5.54
N SER A 170 -24.57 22.06 4.85
CA SER A 170 -25.43 22.67 3.83
C SER A 170 -24.64 23.20 2.66
N THR A 171 -25.30 23.19 1.49
CA THR A 171 -24.75 23.78 0.27
C THR A 171 -25.73 24.79 -0.29
N ARG A 172 -25.20 25.84 -0.94
CA ARG A 172 -26.02 26.89 -1.56
C ARG A 172 -25.37 27.36 -2.85
N LEU A 173 -26.12 27.39 -3.94
CA LEU A 173 -25.68 28.02 -5.18
C LEU A 173 -25.55 29.54 -5.00
N ILE A 174 -24.45 30.10 -5.48
CA ILE A 174 -24.26 31.55 -5.56
C ILE A 174 -24.52 32.00 -7.00
N GLY A 175 -25.60 32.76 -7.19
CA GLY A 175 -26.08 33.18 -8.50
C GLY A 175 -27.10 32.21 -9.10
N GLU A 176 -27.25 32.25 -10.43
CA GLU A 176 -28.15 31.37 -11.18
C GLU A 176 -27.40 30.21 -11.82
N LEU A 177 -28.10 29.10 -12.09
CA LEU A 177 -27.51 27.99 -12.83
C LEU A 177 -27.26 28.40 -14.28
N PRO A 178 -26.12 28.03 -14.88
CA PRO A 178 -25.91 28.23 -16.31
C PRO A 178 -26.96 27.52 -17.16
N THR A 179 -27.32 28.10 -18.30
CA THR A 179 -28.28 27.50 -19.23
C THR A 179 -27.91 26.06 -19.60
N GLY A 180 -28.85 25.13 -19.44
CA GLY A 180 -28.64 23.71 -19.74
C GLY A 180 -28.03 22.89 -18.62
N ILE A 181 -27.77 23.50 -17.45
CA ILE A 181 -27.36 22.83 -16.21
C ILE A 181 -28.54 22.79 -15.24
N THR A 182 -28.84 21.62 -14.68
CA THR A 182 -29.81 21.45 -13.58
C THR A 182 -29.11 21.25 -12.25
N THR A 183 -29.83 21.37 -11.13
CA THR A 183 -29.27 21.09 -9.78
C THR A 183 -28.72 19.67 -9.68
N SER A 184 -29.37 18.69 -10.32
CA SER A 184 -28.91 17.30 -10.41
C SER A 184 -27.59 17.10 -11.16
N ASP A 185 -27.16 18.07 -11.98
CA ASP A 185 -25.87 18.04 -12.67
C ASP A 185 -24.71 18.53 -11.81
N VAL A 186 -25.02 19.21 -10.71
CA VAL A 186 -24.04 19.78 -9.78
C VAL A 186 -23.92 18.83 -8.59
N ARG A 187 -22.97 17.89 -8.69
CA ARG A 187 -22.72 16.91 -7.63
C ARG A 187 -21.79 17.53 -6.60
N VAL A 188 -22.30 17.77 -5.40
CA VAL A 188 -21.55 18.35 -4.28
C VAL A 188 -21.36 17.29 -3.19
N GLY A 189 -20.27 17.37 -2.44
CA GLY A 189 -20.01 16.37 -1.41
C GLY A 189 -19.10 16.83 -0.28
N TRP A 190 -19.13 16.04 0.78
CA TRP A 190 -18.29 16.16 1.97
C TRP A 190 -17.44 14.89 2.10
N GLY A 191 -16.17 14.97 1.72
CA GLY A 191 -15.22 13.86 1.69
C GLY A 191 -14.45 13.74 2.99
N GLU A 192 -14.09 12.51 3.39
CA GLU A 192 -13.34 12.22 4.63
C GLU A 192 -13.95 12.85 5.88
N LEU A 193 -15.27 13.02 5.89
CA LEU A 193 -15.97 13.61 7.01
C LEU A 193 -15.85 12.66 8.21
N ALA A 194 -15.18 13.12 9.27
CA ALA A 194 -14.86 12.28 10.41
C ALA A 194 -14.74 13.07 11.71
N ILE A 195 -14.86 12.38 12.84
CA ILE A 195 -14.35 12.84 14.14
C ILE A 195 -12.93 12.30 14.28
N GLN A 196 -11.95 13.19 14.37
CA GLN A 196 -10.56 12.85 14.65
C GLN A 196 -10.24 13.12 16.11
N SER A 197 -9.61 12.14 16.77
CA SER A 197 -9.02 12.33 18.09
C SER A 197 -7.56 12.77 17.95
N GLU A 198 -7.11 13.65 18.84
CA GLU A 198 -5.71 14.02 18.94
C GLU A 198 -5.16 13.62 20.30
N ALA A 199 -4.01 12.95 20.29
CA ALA A 199 -3.27 12.61 21.50
C ALA A 199 -1.83 13.07 21.36
N SER A 200 -1.31 13.74 22.39
CA SER A 200 0.13 13.98 22.48
C SER A 200 0.79 12.82 23.20
N ARG A 201 1.88 12.29 22.62
CA ARG A 201 2.70 11.23 23.22
C ARG A 201 4.16 11.65 23.23
N PRO A 202 4.90 11.47 24.34
CA PRO A 202 6.33 11.73 24.34
C PRO A 202 7.04 10.73 23.41
N ARG A 203 8.02 11.20 22.64
CA ARG A 203 8.93 10.30 21.92
C ARG A 203 9.76 9.51 22.92
N THR A 204 10.11 8.28 22.54
CA THR A 204 10.96 7.40 23.33
C THR A 204 12.33 7.22 22.69
N LEU A 205 13.31 6.71 23.45
CA LEU A 205 14.63 6.35 22.95
C LEU A 205 14.70 4.86 22.66
N ALA A 206 15.54 4.45 21.71
CA ALA A 206 15.77 3.05 21.40
C ALA A 206 16.74 2.38 22.38
N SER A 207 16.54 1.09 22.65
CA SER A 207 17.48 0.19 23.33
C SER A 207 17.36 -1.21 22.73
N PRO A 208 18.23 -2.17 23.07
CA PRO A 208 18.09 -3.55 22.58
C PRO A 208 16.74 -4.19 22.97
N GLU A 209 16.19 -3.85 24.13
CA GLU A 209 14.89 -4.33 24.62
C GLU A 209 13.71 -3.54 24.05
N ARG A 210 13.97 -2.35 23.50
CA ARG A 210 13.00 -1.45 22.88
C ARG A 210 13.56 -0.89 21.56
N PRO A 211 13.75 -1.76 20.56
CA PRO A 211 14.53 -1.39 19.38
C PRO A 211 13.79 -0.41 18.48
N ASN A 212 14.56 0.24 17.61
CA ASN A 212 14.09 0.78 16.34
C ASN A 212 13.63 -0.36 15.43
N LEU A 213 12.75 -0.06 14.50
CA LEU A 213 12.22 -1.02 13.54
C LEU A 213 12.40 -0.48 12.12
N ILE A 214 12.92 -1.31 11.22
CA ILE A 214 12.96 -1.04 9.78
C ILE A 214 12.26 -2.19 9.06
N LEU A 215 11.23 -1.87 8.29
CA LEU A 215 10.56 -2.79 7.37
C LEU A 215 10.96 -2.42 5.94
N ILE A 216 11.72 -3.28 5.29
CA ILE A 216 12.15 -3.14 3.89
C ILE A 216 11.32 -4.10 3.05
N VAL A 217 10.53 -3.55 2.13
CA VAL A 217 9.77 -4.29 1.13
C VAL A 217 10.40 -4.00 -0.23
N MET A 218 10.98 -5.02 -0.86
CA MET A 218 11.49 -4.95 -2.23
C MET A 218 10.43 -5.51 -3.19
N ASP A 219 9.70 -4.63 -3.85
CA ASP A 219 8.56 -4.95 -4.71
C ASP A 219 8.96 -5.93 -5.83
N THR A 220 8.14 -6.96 -6.02
CA THR A 220 8.34 -8.09 -6.95
C THR A 220 9.56 -8.98 -6.68
N GLN A 221 10.28 -8.81 -5.56
CA GLN A 221 11.48 -9.60 -5.29
C GLN A 221 11.14 -11.07 -5.02
N ARG A 222 11.67 -11.95 -5.86
CA ARG A 222 11.53 -13.40 -5.69
C ARG A 222 12.60 -13.97 -4.76
N ALA A 223 12.22 -14.93 -3.93
CA ALA A 223 13.16 -15.66 -3.08
C ALA A 223 14.17 -16.45 -3.93
N ASP A 224 13.70 -17.15 -4.97
CA ASP A 224 14.53 -18.00 -5.84
C ASP A 224 15.52 -17.24 -6.72
N ARG A 225 15.52 -15.89 -6.66
CA ARG A 225 16.47 -15.00 -7.34
C ARG A 225 17.47 -14.34 -6.39
N MET A 226 17.57 -14.84 -5.16
CA MET A 226 18.47 -14.32 -4.13
C MET A 226 19.49 -15.37 -3.68
N THR A 227 20.74 -14.96 -3.48
CA THR A 227 21.84 -15.82 -3.02
C THR A 227 21.57 -16.52 -1.66
N PRO A 228 21.00 -15.85 -0.61
CA PRO A 228 20.60 -16.51 0.65
C PRO A 228 19.62 -17.69 0.53
N TYR A 229 18.95 -17.80 -0.62
CA TYR A 229 17.93 -18.79 -0.95
C TYR A 229 18.43 -19.82 -1.97
N GLY A 230 19.74 -19.82 -2.27
CA GLY A 230 20.38 -20.80 -3.13
C GLY A 230 20.43 -20.43 -4.61
N TYR A 231 20.17 -19.16 -4.97
CA TYR A 231 20.35 -18.71 -6.35
C TYR A 231 21.83 -18.72 -6.74
N GLU A 232 22.13 -19.28 -7.91
CA GLU A 232 23.51 -19.55 -8.34
C GLU A 232 24.30 -18.29 -8.74
N ARG A 233 23.59 -17.23 -9.14
CA ARG A 233 24.20 -15.95 -9.50
C ARG A 233 24.32 -15.07 -8.24
N PRO A 234 25.39 -14.27 -8.11
CA PRO A 234 25.60 -13.39 -6.96
C PRO A 234 24.73 -12.13 -7.08
N THR A 235 23.40 -12.29 -7.12
CA THR A 235 22.45 -11.18 -7.25
C THR A 235 22.31 -10.39 -5.97
N THR A 236 22.56 -10.98 -4.79
CA THR A 236 22.29 -10.30 -3.51
C THR A 236 23.37 -10.50 -2.44
N PRO A 237 24.63 -10.06 -2.67
CA PRO A 237 25.71 -10.18 -1.69
C PRO A 237 25.48 -9.42 -0.37
N GLN A 238 24.71 -8.33 -0.35
CA GLN A 238 24.41 -7.58 0.88
C GLN A 238 23.34 -8.31 1.70
N ALA A 239 22.29 -8.82 1.04
CA ALA A 239 21.29 -9.67 1.71
C ALA A 239 21.90 -10.97 2.24
N GLU A 240 22.96 -11.52 1.61
CA GLU A 240 23.71 -12.66 2.13
C GLU A 240 24.40 -12.35 3.47
N GLN A 241 25.01 -11.18 3.60
CA GLN A 241 25.59 -10.72 4.86
C GLN A 241 24.53 -10.48 5.93
N LEU A 242 23.36 -9.97 5.54
CA LEU A 242 22.22 -9.79 6.43
C LEU A 242 21.72 -11.15 6.94
N ALA A 243 21.47 -12.09 6.02
CA ALA A 243 21.01 -13.46 6.31
C ALA A 243 21.96 -14.22 7.24
N ALA A 244 23.27 -14.06 7.08
CA ALA A 244 24.28 -14.72 7.90
C ALA A 244 24.21 -14.37 9.40
N ARG A 245 23.55 -13.26 9.75
CA ARG A 245 23.42 -12.76 11.14
C ARG A 245 21.99 -12.75 11.66
N GLY A 246 21.05 -13.38 10.94
CA GLY A 246 19.62 -13.29 11.25
C GLY A 246 18.87 -14.61 11.19
N LEU A 247 17.55 -14.49 11.28
CA LEU A 247 16.59 -15.55 11.04
C LEU A 247 16.11 -15.47 9.59
N VAL A 248 16.38 -16.51 8.81
CA VAL A 248 15.95 -16.63 7.42
C VAL A 248 14.75 -17.57 7.33
N PHE A 249 13.68 -17.14 6.68
CA PHE A 249 12.53 -18.00 6.43
C PHE A 249 12.59 -18.49 5.01
N GLU A 250 12.69 -19.81 4.83
CA GLU A 250 12.86 -20.46 3.54
C GLU A 250 11.54 -20.57 2.78
N GLU A 251 10.41 -20.47 3.48
CA GLU A 251 9.07 -20.73 2.95
C GLU A 251 8.09 -19.61 3.36
N ALA A 252 8.42 -18.37 3.05
CA ALA A 252 7.52 -17.22 3.25
C ALA A 252 6.68 -16.96 2.01
N TRP A 253 5.35 -16.90 2.19
CA TRP A 253 4.38 -16.76 1.11
C TRP A 253 3.58 -15.48 1.25
N SER A 254 3.50 -14.71 0.16
CA SER A 254 2.66 -13.53 0.07
C SER A 254 1.18 -13.89 0.20
N THR A 255 0.38 -12.94 0.69
CA THR A 255 -1.09 -13.06 0.71
C THR A 255 -1.73 -12.76 -0.64
N SER A 256 -1.00 -12.17 -1.59
CA SER A 256 -1.52 -11.82 -2.91
C SER A 256 -0.42 -11.62 -3.94
N SER A 257 -0.70 -11.88 -5.22
CA SER A 257 0.20 -11.59 -6.35
C SER A 257 0.24 -10.10 -6.71
N TRP A 258 -0.39 -9.24 -5.91
CA TRP A 258 -0.66 -7.85 -6.26
C TRP A 258 -0.28 -6.89 -5.13
N THR A 259 0.34 -5.76 -5.48
CA THR A 259 0.96 -4.84 -4.53
C THR A 259 -0.02 -4.32 -3.48
N TRP A 260 -1.18 -3.79 -3.89
CA TRP A 260 -2.15 -3.22 -2.94
C TRP A 260 -2.59 -4.20 -1.83
N PRO A 261 -3.15 -5.39 -2.16
CA PRO A 261 -3.53 -6.34 -1.14
C PRO A 261 -2.34 -6.84 -0.32
N ALA A 262 -1.22 -7.20 -0.95
CA ALA A 262 -0.05 -7.72 -0.24
C ALA A 262 0.58 -6.70 0.73
N ALA A 263 0.78 -5.46 0.29
CA ALA A 263 1.29 -4.38 1.12
C ALA A 263 0.32 -4.03 2.27
N THR A 264 -0.99 -4.10 2.04
CA THR A 264 -1.98 -3.91 3.11
C THR A 264 -1.89 -5.04 4.14
N SER A 265 -1.70 -6.29 3.72
CA SER A 265 -1.49 -7.41 4.65
C SER A 265 -0.22 -7.25 5.48
N LEU A 266 0.89 -6.79 4.89
CA LEU A 266 2.15 -6.51 5.59
C LEU A 266 2.00 -5.45 6.69
N LEU A 267 1.13 -4.46 6.50
CA LEU A 267 0.91 -3.35 7.43
C LEU A 267 -0.21 -3.61 8.45
N THR A 268 -1.13 -4.53 8.19
CA THR A 268 -2.31 -4.77 9.05
C THR A 268 -2.30 -6.12 9.74
N GLY A 269 -1.54 -7.08 9.22
CA GLY A 269 -1.53 -8.47 9.66
C GLY A 269 -2.77 -9.28 9.27
N LEU A 270 -3.62 -8.72 8.41
CA LEU A 270 -4.86 -9.33 7.94
C LEU A 270 -4.71 -9.89 6.52
N ASP A 271 -5.51 -10.91 6.19
CA ASP A 271 -5.64 -11.39 4.82
C ASP A 271 -6.44 -10.40 3.94
N PRO A 272 -6.27 -10.42 2.61
CA PRO A 272 -7.00 -9.53 1.70
C PRO A 272 -8.51 -9.54 1.88
N SER A 273 -9.12 -10.71 2.06
CA SER A 273 -10.55 -10.84 2.34
C SER A 273 -10.99 -10.24 3.68
N ALA A 274 -10.08 -10.07 4.64
CA ALA A 274 -10.38 -9.49 5.95
C ALA A 274 -10.17 -7.97 6.00
N HIS A 275 -9.19 -7.41 5.28
CA HIS A 275 -9.01 -5.96 5.21
C HIS A 275 -9.77 -5.31 4.03
N GLY A 276 -10.27 -6.08 3.06
CA GLY A 276 -11.13 -5.60 1.97
C GLY A 276 -10.40 -4.90 0.81
N VAL A 277 -9.07 -4.83 0.85
CA VAL A 277 -8.22 -4.42 -0.28
C VAL A 277 -7.90 -5.66 -1.07
N LEU A 278 -8.42 -5.78 -2.28
CA LEU A 278 -8.47 -7.04 -3.03
C LEU A 278 -7.84 -6.94 -4.43
N GLY A 279 -7.65 -5.73 -4.94
CA GLY A 279 -7.22 -5.51 -6.31
C GLY A 279 -7.48 -4.08 -6.77
N LYS A 280 -7.48 -3.87 -8.09
CA LYS A 280 -7.60 -2.55 -8.72
C LYS A 280 -8.81 -1.75 -8.28
N ARG A 281 -9.92 -2.44 -8.00
CA ARG A 281 -11.18 -1.81 -7.62
C ARG A 281 -11.24 -1.41 -6.16
N THR A 282 -10.38 -1.92 -5.29
CA THR A 282 -10.43 -1.66 -3.84
C THR A 282 -9.06 -1.33 -3.25
N GLY A 283 -8.15 -0.77 -4.06
CA GLY A 283 -6.78 -0.39 -3.72
C GLY A 283 -6.65 0.73 -2.68
N PHE A 284 -7.49 0.80 -1.66
CA PHE A 284 -7.50 1.85 -0.65
C PHE A 284 -7.57 1.22 0.74
N VAL A 285 -6.58 1.49 1.59
CA VAL A 285 -6.55 0.97 2.96
C VAL A 285 -7.71 1.58 3.77
N PRO A 286 -8.67 0.79 4.28
CA PRO A 286 -9.82 1.35 4.99
C PRO A 286 -9.42 1.97 6.33
N HIS A 287 -9.88 3.20 6.60
CA HIS A 287 -9.56 3.93 7.83
C HIS A 287 -9.94 3.21 9.14
N GLN A 288 -10.89 2.27 9.11
CA GLN A 288 -11.29 1.53 10.30
C GLN A 288 -10.33 0.37 10.63
N ILE A 289 -9.42 0.02 9.72
CA ILE A 289 -8.42 -1.02 9.93
C ILE A 289 -7.19 -0.35 10.54
N GLU A 290 -6.85 -0.76 11.76
CA GLU A 290 -5.64 -0.29 12.45
C GLU A 290 -4.38 -0.83 11.74
N THR A 291 -3.36 0.02 11.60
CA THR A 291 -2.12 -0.30 10.91
C THR A 291 -0.92 -0.36 11.87
N LEU A 292 0.15 -1.06 11.45
CA LEU A 292 1.42 -1.15 12.17
C LEU A 292 2.01 0.22 12.56
N PRO A 293 2.05 1.22 11.66
CA PRO A 293 2.46 2.57 12.04
C PRO A 293 1.63 3.16 13.20
N GLU A 294 0.30 2.94 13.23
CA GLU A 294 -0.56 3.49 14.29
C GLU A 294 -0.25 2.90 15.66
N VAL A 295 -0.16 1.57 15.78
CA VAL A 295 0.16 0.93 17.06
C VAL A 295 1.57 1.28 17.54
N LEU A 296 2.52 1.45 16.60
CA LEU A 296 3.88 1.87 16.93
C LEU A 296 3.91 3.34 17.40
N GLN A 297 3.18 4.25 16.76
CA GLN A 297 3.05 5.62 17.25
C GLN A 297 2.50 5.63 18.68
N GLN A 298 1.46 4.84 18.96
CA GLN A 298 0.90 4.71 20.31
C GLN A 298 1.96 4.23 21.34
N ALA A 299 2.90 3.38 20.90
CA ALA A 299 4.04 2.90 21.70
C ALA A 299 5.23 3.86 21.77
N GLY A 300 5.11 5.09 21.25
CA GLY A 300 6.12 6.15 21.36
C GLY A 300 7.18 6.15 20.26
N PHE A 301 6.88 5.58 19.09
CA PHE A 301 7.74 5.62 17.90
C PHE A 301 7.55 6.89 17.07
N THR A 302 8.66 7.36 16.52
CA THR A 302 8.71 8.30 15.39
C THR A 302 8.52 7.50 14.10
N THR A 303 7.41 7.64 13.39
CA THR A 303 7.08 6.77 12.25
C THR A 303 7.28 7.47 10.90
N ALA A 304 8.00 6.83 9.98
CA ALA A 304 8.13 7.29 8.61
C ALA A 304 7.99 6.19 7.56
N GLY A 305 7.41 6.56 6.42
CA GLY A 305 7.31 5.72 5.23
C GLY A 305 7.90 6.42 4.00
N PHE A 306 8.66 5.69 3.21
CA PHE A 306 9.18 6.12 1.92
C PHE A 306 8.85 5.08 0.87
N SER A 307 8.09 5.48 -0.14
CA SER A 307 7.65 4.60 -1.22
C SER A 307 8.12 5.10 -2.58
N GLY A 308 8.83 4.25 -3.30
CA GLY A 308 9.06 4.47 -4.73
C GLY A 308 7.83 4.15 -5.58
N ASN A 309 6.86 3.39 -5.02
CA ASN A 309 5.74 2.80 -5.74
C ASN A 309 4.55 3.77 -5.81
N PRO A 310 4.08 4.14 -7.03
CA PRO A 310 2.96 5.06 -7.21
C PRO A 310 1.59 4.48 -6.79
N LEU A 311 1.52 3.19 -6.44
CA LEU A 311 0.35 2.54 -5.83
C LEU A 311 0.33 2.69 -4.30
N ILE A 312 1.51 2.86 -3.68
CA ILE A 312 1.68 2.94 -2.22
C ILE A 312 1.86 4.40 -1.84
N THR A 313 0.74 5.14 -1.83
CA THR A 313 0.71 6.60 -1.70
C THR A 313 -0.30 7.06 -0.64
N GLN A 314 -0.29 8.37 -0.32
CA GLN A 314 -1.28 8.94 0.59
C GLN A 314 -2.71 8.88 0.03
N ASP A 315 -2.89 8.91 -1.30
CA ASP A 315 -4.20 8.77 -1.97
C ASP A 315 -4.90 7.47 -1.64
N HIS A 316 -4.12 6.40 -1.52
CA HIS A 316 -4.58 5.05 -1.20
C HIS A 316 -4.55 4.75 0.31
N ASN A 317 -4.36 5.81 1.11
CA ASN A 317 -4.32 5.78 2.58
C ASN A 317 -3.18 4.93 3.19
N PHE A 318 -2.12 4.61 2.43
CA PHE A 318 -0.94 3.93 2.96
C PHE A 318 -0.13 4.78 3.96
N HIS A 319 -0.41 6.08 4.05
CA HIS A 319 0.18 6.98 5.04
C HIS A 319 -0.47 6.89 6.43
N GLN A 320 -1.55 6.12 6.60
CA GLN A 320 -2.23 5.98 7.89
C GLN A 320 -1.25 5.53 8.99
N GLY A 321 -1.16 6.35 10.05
CA GLY A 321 -0.25 6.13 11.19
C GLY A 321 1.22 6.53 10.96
N PHE A 322 1.56 7.11 9.81
CA PHE A 322 2.88 7.69 9.59
C PHE A 322 2.90 9.18 9.95
N GLU A 323 3.92 9.62 10.69
CA GLU A 323 4.16 11.05 10.93
C GLU A 323 4.75 11.71 9.68
N HIS A 324 5.65 10.99 9.01
CA HIS A 324 6.22 11.39 7.74
C HIS A 324 5.93 10.31 6.70
N PHE A 325 5.32 10.67 5.58
CA PHE A 325 5.16 9.76 4.48
C PHE A 325 5.51 10.46 3.18
N TRP A 326 6.48 9.90 2.46
CA TRP A 326 6.85 10.34 1.14
C TRP A 326 6.59 9.20 0.15
N ALA A 327 5.92 9.51 -0.95
CA ALA A 327 5.74 8.59 -2.05
C ALA A 327 6.00 9.33 -3.36
N ALA A 328 6.54 8.61 -4.34
CA ALA A 328 6.75 9.16 -5.67
C ALA A 328 5.47 9.13 -6.50
N ASP A 329 5.24 10.20 -7.28
CA ASP A 329 4.10 10.31 -8.22
C ASP A 329 4.24 9.35 -9.43
N SER A 330 5.39 8.70 -9.57
CA SER A 330 5.70 7.72 -10.62
C SER A 330 6.68 6.69 -10.07
N SER A 331 6.80 5.53 -10.74
CA SER A 331 7.74 4.49 -10.31
C SER A 331 9.19 5.00 -10.32
N VAL A 332 9.80 5.04 -9.13
CA VAL A 332 11.21 5.35 -8.93
C VAL A 332 11.93 4.20 -8.21
N LYS A 333 13.24 4.09 -8.44
CA LYS A 333 14.09 3.05 -7.85
C LYS A 333 14.75 3.53 -6.56
N SER A 334 15.45 2.62 -5.88
CA SER A 334 16.08 2.90 -4.57
C SER A 334 17.05 4.08 -4.57
N ASP A 335 17.62 4.45 -5.73
CA ASP A 335 18.49 5.61 -5.89
C ASP A 335 17.84 6.96 -5.57
N ARG A 336 16.50 7.01 -5.62
CA ARG A 336 15.73 8.18 -5.21
C ARG A 336 15.18 8.05 -3.79
N VAL A 337 14.83 6.84 -3.37
CA VAL A 337 14.16 6.59 -2.08
C VAL A 337 15.16 6.59 -0.91
N ILE A 338 16.28 5.86 -1.04
CA ILE A 338 17.23 5.65 0.07
C ILE A 338 17.90 6.96 0.53
N PRO A 339 18.35 7.88 -0.35
CA PRO A 339 18.93 9.14 0.11
C PRO A 339 17.97 9.99 0.96
N ASP A 340 16.70 10.07 0.59
CA ASP A 340 15.70 10.84 1.35
C ASP A 340 15.34 10.17 2.68
N ALA A 341 15.26 8.83 2.69
CA ALA A 341 15.09 8.06 3.93
C ALA A 341 16.27 8.24 4.89
N LEU A 342 17.51 8.20 4.39
CA LEU A 342 18.72 8.44 5.20
C LEU A 342 18.77 9.86 5.74
N LYS A 343 18.34 10.86 4.96
CA LYS A 343 18.23 12.24 5.43
C LYS A 343 17.26 12.36 6.60
N TRP A 344 16.09 11.72 6.50
CA TRP A 344 15.11 11.69 7.59
C TRP A 344 15.65 10.93 8.81
N LEU A 345 16.28 9.76 8.61
CA LEU A 345 16.90 9.01 9.69
C LEU A 345 17.95 9.84 10.43
N ASN A 346 18.84 10.54 9.72
CA ASN A 346 19.85 11.39 10.35
C ASN A 346 19.25 12.46 11.29
N GLN A 347 18.03 12.93 11.01
CA GLN A 347 17.31 13.91 11.82
C GLN A 347 16.55 13.30 13.01
N ASN A 348 16.27 11.99 12.97
CA ASN A 348 15.39 11.33 13.94
C ASN A 348 16.04 10.15 14.69
N ARG A 349 17.28 9.78 14.33
CA ARG A 349 18.01 8.60 14.84
C ARG A 349 18.24 8.58 16.36
N GLU A 350 18.11 9.73 17.03
CA GLU A 350 18.18 9.81 18.48
C GLU A 350 16.90 9.27 19.15
N PHE A 351 15.76 9.37 18.45
CA PHE A 351 14.49 8.82 18.90
C PHE A 351 14.30 7.40 18.39
N ARG A 352 13.47 6.66 19.10
CA ARG A 352 12.95 5.39 18.64
C ARG A 352 12.14 5.61 17.37
N PHE A 353 12.49 4.91 16.29
CA PHE A 353 11.84 5.08 15.00
C PHE A 353 11.32 3.79 14.38
N PHE A 354 10.26 3.92 13.59
CA PHE A 354 9.81 2.92 12.64
C PHE A 354 9.97 3.49 11.25
N LEU A 355 10.76 2.81 10.41
CA LEU A 355 10.97 3.18 9.03
C LEU A 355 10.42 2.09 8.10
N TYR A 356 9.44 2.46 7.28
CA TYR A 356 8.92 1.64 6.20
C TYR A 356 9.53 2.08 4.87
N LEU A 357 10.18 1.15 4.17
CA LEU A 357 10.74 1.37 2.84
C LEU A 357 10.05 0.45 1.85
N HIS A 358 9.34 1.03 0.89
CA HIS A 358 8.76 0.30 -0.24
C HIS A 358 9.59 0.61 -1.50
N LEU A 359 10.54 -0.27 -1.77
CA LEU A 359 11.52 -0.19 -2.87
C LEU A 359 11.03 -1.02 -4.05
N GLN A 360 11.49 -0.76 -5.27
CA GLN A 360 10.93 -1.38 -6.48
C GLN A 360 11.99 -1.73 -7.52
N ASP A 361 13.23 -1.99 -7.12
CA ASP A 361 14.32 -2.18 -8.06
C ASP A 361 14.02 -3.31 -9.05
N PRO A 362 13.59 -4.51 -8.62
CA PRO A 362 13.21 -5.62 -9.51
C PRO A 362 11.94 -5.36 -10.34
N HIS A 363 10.99 -4.57 -9.84
CA HIS A 363 9.74 -4.28 -10.55
C HIS A 363 10.01 -3.53 -11.87
N LEU A 364 9.11 -3.65 -12.85
CA LEU A 364 9.19 -2.89 -14.09
C LEU A 364 9.05 -1.36 -13.89
N PRO A 365 9.59 -0.50 -14.78
CA PRO A 365 10.54 -0.81 -15.84
C PRO A 365 11.87 -1.33 -15.29
N HIS A 366 12.51 -2.26 -16.02
CA HIS A 366 13.85 -2.77 -15.70
C HIS A 366 14.92 -1.71 -15.96
N LYS A 367 15.08 -0.81 -14.99
CA LYS A 367 16.05 0.27 -14.97
C LYS A 367 16.99 0.06 -13.79
N THR A 368 18.23 -0.24 -14.12
CA THR A 368 19.30 -0.65 -13.19
C THR A 368 20.55 0.19 -13.43
N ARG A 369 21.56 0.06 -12.57
CA ARG A 369 22.88 0.68 -12.75
C ARG A 369 23.56 0.07 -13.98
N ALA A 370 24.31 0.88 -14.73
CA ALA A 370 24.93 0.42 -15.98
C ALA A 370 25.94 -0.73 -15.77
N GLU A 371 26.62 -0.74 -14.60
CA GLU A 371 27.52 -1.83 -14.20
C GLU A 371 26.78 -3.13 -13.93
N ASP A 372 25.60 -3.06 -13.30
CA ASP A 372 24.78 -4.23 -13.00
C ASP A 372 24.18 -4.79 -14.29
N MET A 373 23.66 -3.91 -15.17
CA MET A 373 23.21 -4.32 -16.50
C MET A 373 24.32 -5.04 -17.28
N LEU A 374 25.54 -4.48 -17.27
CA LEU A 374 26.70 -5.09 -17.93
C LEU A 374 27.06 -6.46 -17.31
N ALA A 375 27.08 -6.55 -15.99
CA ALA A 375 27.48 -7.76 -15.27
C ALA A 375 26.52 -8.94 -15.53
N PHE A 376 25.23 -8.66 -15.67
CA PHE A 376 24.21 -9.71 -15.77
C PHE A 376 23.74 -9.96 -17.21
N THR A 377 23.76 -8.97 -18.10
CA THR A 377 23.31 -9.12 -19.50
C THR A 377 24.45 -9.13 -20.52
N GLY A 378 25.67 -8.74 -20.13
CA GLY A 378 26.80 -8.55 -21.04
C GLY A 378 26.81 -7.19 -21.76
N GLU A 379 25.80 -6.34 -21.56
CA GLU A 379 25.70 -5.01 -22.16
C GLU A 379 25.36 -3.93 -21.12
N ALA A 380 26.05 -2.78 -21.12
CA ALA A 380 25.77 -1.71 -20.16
C ALA A 380 24.48 -0.90 -20.48
N LYS A 381 23.98 -1.00 -21.71
CA LYS A 381 22.74 -0.36 -22.16
C LYS A 381 21.66 -1.43 -22.36
N PRO A 382 20.41 -1.15 -22.03
CA PRO A 382 19.34 -2.12 -22.22
C PRO A 382 19.13 -2.43 -23.71
N LYS A 383 19.16 -3.71 -24.07
CA LYS A 383 18.91 -4.21 -25.44
C LYS A 383 17.50 -3.86 -25.93
N TYR A 384 16.51 -3.93 -25.04
CA TYR A 384 15.13 -3.55 -25.32
C TYR A 384 14.69 -2.39 -24.42
N PRO A 385 13.69 -1.57 -24.82
CA PRO A 385 13.15 -0.52 -23.95
C PRO A 385 12.77 -1.04 -22.55
N PRO A 386 12.96 -0.27 -21.47
CA PRO A 386 12.72 -0.76 -20.10
C PRO A 386 11.29 -1.25 -19.81
N MET A 387 10.30 -0.77 -20.55
CA MET A 387 8.89 -1.19 -20.45
C MET A 387 8.54 -2.39 -21.34
N SER A 388 9.50 -2.95 -22.09
CA SER A 388 9.21 -4.00 -23.08
C SER A 388 8.55 -5.22 -22.46
N MET A 389 8.95 -5.63 -21.25
CA MET A 389 8.33 -6.77 -20.57
C MET A 389 6.86 -6.47 -20.23
N GLN A 390 6.54 -5.25 -19.76
CA GLN A 390 5.16 -4.84 -19.48
C GLN A 390 4.31 -4.84 -20.75
N ASP A 391 4.83 -4.28 -21.85
CA ASP A 391 4.13 -4.26 -23.14
C ASP A 391 3.84 -5.69 -23.64
N ARG A 392 4.76 -6.62 -23.40
CA ARG A 392 4.58 -8.04 -23.73
C ARG A 392 3.65 -8.76 -22.77
N ALA A 393 3.71 -8.51 -21.47
CA ALA A 393 2.76 -9.03 -20.49
C ALA A 393 1.33 -8.66 -20.87
N PHE A 394 1.12 -7.39 -21.23
CA PHE A 394 -0.16 -6.92 -21.77
C PHE A 394 -0.51 -7.65 -23.08
N ALA A 395 0.42 -7.77 -24.02
CA ALA A 395 0.14 -8.51 -25.26
C ALA A 395 -0.25 -9.97 -24.99
N ILE A 396 0.38 -10.63 -24.02
CA ILE A 396 0.09 -12.02 -23.63
C ILE A 396 -1.33 -12.11 -23.08
N GLN A 397 -1.67 -11.29 -22.09
CA GLN A 397 -2.99 -11.33 -21.45
C GLN A 397 -4.16 -11.01 -22.40
N PHE A 398 -3.94 -10.18 -23.42
CA PHE A 398 -5.00 -9.69 -24.30
C PHE A 398 -5.02 -10.29 -25.71
N ARG A 399 -3.90 -10.85 -26.17
CA ARG A 399 -3.72 -11.22 -27.58
C ARG A 399 -3.05 -12.57 -27.77
N ALA A 400 -2.50 -13.20 -26.71
CA ALA A 400 -1.96 -14.53 -26.86
C ALA A 400 -3.07 -15.49 -27.29
N GLU A 401 -2.69 -16.36 -28.22
CA GLU A 401 -3.49 -17.54 -28.50
C GLU A 401 -3.44 -18.48 -27.30
N GLU A 402 -4.45 -19.34 -27.27
CA GLU A 402 -4.59 -20.37 -26.27
C GLU A 402 -3.48 -21.43 -26.44
N GLY A 403 -2.66 -21.65 -25.40
CA GLY A 403 -1.49 -22.52 -25.41
C GLY A 403 -1.76 -23.93 -24.88
N THR A 404 -0.85 -24.49 -24.08
CA THR A 404 -1.05 -25.80 -23.45
C THR A 404 -1.63 -25.65 -22.05
N ALA A 405 -2.47 -26.62 -21.64
CA ALA A 405 -2.96 -26.77 -20.27
C ALA A 405 -3.70 -25.56 -19.64
N GLY A 406 -4.28 -24.63 -20.42
CA GLY A 406 -4.94 -23.47 -19.82
C GLY A 406 -4.23 -22.15 -20.05
N LEU A 407 -2.94 -22.20 -20.40
CA LEU A 407 -2.03 -21.07 -20.36
C LEU A 407 -1.98 -20.36 -21.71
N PRO A 408 -1.66 -19.05 -21.74
CA PRO A 408 -1.40 -18.35 -22.98
C PRO A 408 -0.16 -18.92 -23.70
N ASP A 409 -0.13 -18.90 -25.03
CA ASP A 409 1.09 -19.19 -25.80
C ASP A 409 1.91 -17.91 -26.02
N ALA A 410 2.90 -17.70 -25.17
CA ALA A 410 3.77 -16.52 -25.22
C ALA A 410 4.84 -16.57 -26.32
N ASN A 411 5.10 -17.72 -26.95
CA ASN A 411 6.26 -17.88 -27.84
C ASN A 411 6.22 -16.97 -29.07
N LYS A 412 5.02 -16.66 -29.58
CA LYS A 412 4.83 -15.72 -30.70
C LYS A 412 5.04 -14.26 -30.31
N LEU A 413 4.86 -13.94 -29.04
CA LEU A 413 4.91 -12.57 -28.52
C LEU A 413 6.27 -12.24 -27.89
N VAL A 414 6.96 -13.26 -27.37
CA VAL A 414 8.26 -13.13 -26.71
C VAL A 414 9.24 -14.17 -27.26
N PRO A 415 10.09 -13.79 -28.22
CA PRO A 415 11.13 -14.66 -28.77
C PRO A 415 12.13 -15.12 -27.70
N ALA A 416 12.69 -16.33 -27.82
CA ALA A 416 13.59 -16.92 -26.82
C ALA A 416 14.74 -16.00 -26.36
N GLU A 417 15.37 -15.26 -27.28
CA GLU A 417 16.43 -14.28 -26.95
C GLU A 417 15.95 -13.14 -26.04
N MET A 418 14.68 -12.75 -26.15
CA MET A 418 14.06 -11.72 -25.32
C MET A 418 13.69 -12.29 -23.95
N GLN A 419 13.31 -13.58 -23.87
CA GLN A 419 13.05 -14.26 -22.61
C GLN A 419 14.32 -14.30 -21.74
N VAL A 420 15.44 -14.72 -22.32
CA VAL A 420 16.75 -14.73 -21.65
C VAL A 420 17.09 -13.32 -21.17
N TRP A 421 16.93 -12.31 -22.04
CA TRP A 421 17.21 -10.94 -21.68
C TRP A 421 16.30 -10.40 -20.56
N PHE A 422 15.00 -10.74 -20.54
CA PHE A 422 14.11 -10.33 -19.44
C PHE A 422 14.55 -10.93 -18.10
N SER A 423 14.94 -12.20 -18.09
CA SER A 423 15.47 -12.85 -16.89
C SER A 423 16.77 -12.20 -16.41
N ASP A 424 17.73 -11.94 -17.31
CA ASP A 424 19.01 -11.33 -16.96
C ASP A 424 18.85 -9.87 -16.51
N ALA A 425 17.94 -9.11 -17.14
CA ALA A 425 17.64 -7.74 -16.77
C ALA A 425 16.95 -7.68 -15.40
N TYR A 426 16.09 -8.64 -15.07
CA TYR A 426 15.51 -8.77 -13.73
C TYR A 426 16.61 -9.02 -12.69
N ASP A 427 17.52 -9.96 -12.92
CA ASP A 427 18.64 -10.24 -12.00
C ASP A 427 19.56 -9.02 -11.81
N ALA A 428 19.78 -8.23 -12.87
CA ALA A 428 20.51 -6.96 -12.78
C ALA A 428 19.79 -5.95 -11.86
N CYS A 429 18.45 -5.91 -11.94
CA CYS A 429 17.63 -5.05 -11.11
C CYS A 429 17.63 -5.49 -9.64
N VAL A 430 17.58 -6.81 -9.38
CA VAL A 430 17.78 -7.39 -8.05
C VAL A 430 19.13 -6.95 -7.47
N HIS A 431 20.21 -7.04 -8.25
CA HIS A 431 21.54 -6.63 -7.81
C HIS A 431 21.66 -5.13 -7.53
N THR A 432 20.98 -4.27 -8.32
CA THR A 432 20.89 -2.85 -8.01
C THR A 432 20.14 -2.58 -6.71
N GLY A 433 19.03 -3.29 -6.44
CA GLY A 433 18.30 -3.18 -5.18
C GLY A 433 19.17 -3.57 -3.98
N ASP A 434 19.91 -4.67 -4.10
CA ASP A 434 20.86 -5.14 -3.09
C ASP A 434 22.02 -4.16 -2.84
N HIS A 435 22.53 -3.50 -3.88
CA HIS A 435 23.50 -2.41 -3.73
C HIS A 435 22.99 -1.29 -2.83
N TRP A 436 21.75 -0.84 -3.02
CA TRP A 436 21.13 0.20 -2.21
C TRP A 436 20.79 -0.26 -0.79
N LEU A 437 20.46 -1.55 -0.61
CA LEU A 437 20.38 -2.18 0.71
C LEU A 437 21.73 -2.05 1.44
N GLY A 438 22.85 -2.36 0.77
CA GLY A 438 24.20 -2.19 1.32
C GLY A 438 24.47 -0.76 1.79
N ILE A 439 24.13 0.25 0.99
CA ILE A 439 24.28 1.66 1.37
C ILE A 439 23.51 2.00 2.65
N LEU A 440 22.28 1.50 2.79
CA LEU A 440 21.49 1.70 4.00
C LEU A 440 22.16 1.02 5.21
N LEU A 441 22.57 -0.25 5.08
CA LEU A 441 23.20 -1.02 6.15
C LEU A 441 24.52 -0.41 6.60
N ASP A 442 25.39 0.00 5.67
CA ASP A 442 26.65 0.67 5.96
C ASP A 442 26.43 1.98 6.73
N GLN A 443 25.37 2.71 6.38
CA GLN A 443 25.04 3.97 7.04
C GLN A 443 24.50 3.78 8.45
N LEU A 444 23.67 2.74 8.68
CA LEU A 444 23.22 2.37 10.03
C LEU A 444 24.41 1.97 10.91
N SER A 445 25.36 1.22 10.35
CA SER A 445 26.57 0.83 11.07
C SER A 445 27.45 2.03 11.41
N THR A 446 27.62 2.96 10.47
CA THR A 446 28.37 4.21 10.69
C THR A 446 27.74 5.09 11.78
N TRP A 447 26.43 4.96 12.04
CA TRP A 447 25.72 5.69 13.09
C TRP A 447 25.55 4.89 14.39
N ASP A 448 26.20 3.73 14.52
CA ASP A 448 26.10 2.83 15.67
C ASP A 448 24.65 2.39 15.98
N LEU A 449 23.80 2.28 14.96
CA LEU A 449 22.39 1.90 15.12
C LEU A 449 22.15 0.38 15.10
N ASP A 450 23.14 -0.41 14.66
CA ASP A 450 23.03 -1.86 14.48
C ASP A 450 22.56 -2.59 15.75
N GLN A 451 23.04 -2.15 16.92
CA GLN A 451 22.76 -2.83 18.19
C GLN A 451 21.34 -2.59 18.72
N ASN A 452 20.66 -1.57 18.21
CA ASN A 452 19.35 -1.12 18.70
C ASN A 452 18.28 -1.13 17.62
N THR A 453 18.53 -1.78 16.48
CA THR A 453 17.61 -1.76 15.34
C THR A 453 17.30 -3.17 14.86
N VAL A 454 16.01 -3.49 14.78
CA VAL A 454 15.54 -4.68 14.07
C VAL A 454 15.28 -4.28 12.62
N ILE A 455 15.83 -5.06 11.69
CA ILE A 455 15.63 -4.93 10.25
C ILE A 455 14.88 -6.19 9.79
N LEU A 456 13.74 -5.99 9.15
CA LEU A 456 13.00 -7.03 8.45
C LEU A 456 13.02 -6.72 6.95
N PHE A 457 13.60 -7.63 6.17
CA PHE A 457 13.64 -7.56 4.71
C PHE A 457 12.68 -8.60 4.12
N THR A 458 11.80 -8.17 3.22
CA THR A 458 10.83 -9.03 2.53
C THR A 458 10.48 -8.47 1.15
N ALA A 459 9.64 -9.19 0.40
CA ALA A 459 8.88 -8.64 -0.72
C ALA A 459 7.38 -8.60 -0.39
N ASP A 460 6.61 -7.85 -1.18
CA ASP A 460 5.17 -7.93 -1.20
C ASP A 460 4.69 -9.13 -2.03
N HIS A 461 5.26 -9.36 -3.22
CA HIS A 461 5.09 -10.55 -4.06
C HIS A 461 6.30 -10.74 -4.99
N GLY A 462 6.25 -11.72 -5.90
CA GLY A 462 7.27 -11.99 -6.91
C GLY A 462 6.89 -11.49 -8.31
N GLU A 463 7.50 -12.09 -9.35
CA GLU A 463 7.36 -11.70 -10.76
C GLU A 463 7.43 -12.92 -11.70
N GLU A 464 6.50 -13.07 -12.64
CA GLU A 464 6.63 -14.10 -13.69
C GLU A 464 7.60 -13.64 -14.79
N LEU A 465 8.50 -14.53 -15.16
CA LEU A 465 9.53 -14.36 -16.19
C LEU A 465 9.38 -15.43 -17.30
N LEU A 466 8.13 -15.83 -17.60
CA LEU A 466 7.69 -16.86 -18.57
C LEU A 466 7.68 -18.31 -18.10
N GLU A 467 7.87 -18.59 -16.81
CA GLU A 467 7.81 -19.95 -16.27
C GLU A 467 6.47 -20.65 -16.60
N HIS A 468 5.34 -19.93 -16.51
CA HIS A 468 4.01 -20.42 -16.89
C HIS A 468 3.44 -19.73 -18.14
N ASN A 469 4.32 -19.39 -19.09
CA ASN A 469 4.00 -18.65 -20.31
C ASN A 469 3.37 -17.28 -20.08
N ASN A 470 3.55 -16.69 -18.91
CA ASN A 470 3.10 -15.33 -18.62
C ASN A 470 4.25 -14.44 -18.17
N LEU A 471 3.96 -13.14 -18.11
CA LEU A 471 4.91 -12.13 -17.65
C LEU A 471 4.20 -11.21 -16.67
N ALA A 472 5.00 -10.57 -15.82
CA ALA A 472 4.55 -9.66 -14.79
C ALA A 472 3.81 -10.39 -13.64
N HIS A 473 2.95 -9.67 -12.91
CA HIS A 473 2.32 -10.15 -11.69
C HIS A 473 0.84 -9.74 -11.61
N GLY A 474 0.18 -10.05 -10.49
CA GLY A 474 -1.21 -9.69 -10.20
C GLY A 474 -2.27 -10.69 -10.61
N HIS A 475 -1.96 -11.58 -11.55
CA HIS A 475 -2.98 -12.29 -12.32
C HIS A 475 -3.01 -13.81 -12.09
N GLU A 476 -2.02 -14.40 -11.44
CA GLU A 476 -1.97 -15.83 -11.13
C GLU A 476 -1.37 -16.04 -9.72
N LEU A 477 -1.35 -17.28 -9.22
CA LEU A 477 -0.93 -17.61 -7.85
C LEU A 477 0.29 -18.55 -7.82
N TRP A 478 1.11 -18.54 -8.86
CA TRP A 478 2.27 -19.42 -8.99
C TRP A 478 3.34 -19.21 -7.91
N PRO A 479 4.18 -20.22 -7.60
CA PRO A 479 5.27 -20.07 -6.65
C PRO A 479 6.17 -18.87 -6.93
N GLU A 480 6.51 -18.57 -8.18
CA GLU A 480 7.33 -17.40 -8.54
C GLU A 480 6.67 -16.04 -8.26
N LEU A 481 5.35 -16.00 -8.06
CA LEU A 481 4.62 -14.81 -7.62
C LEU A 481 4.43 -14.79 -6.11
N MET A 482 4.30 -15.95 -5.48
CA MET A 482 3.90 -16.05 -4.07
C MET A 482 5.07 -16.23 -3.11
N HIS A 483 6.13 -16.94 -3.50
CA HIS A 483 7.27 -17.26 -2.65
C HIS A 483 8.28 -16.12 -2.61
N VAL A 484 8.31 -15.43 -1.48
CA VAL A 484 9.05 -14.18 -1.28
C VAL A 484 10.16 -14.36 -0.25
N PRO A 485 11.25 -13.57 -0.30
CA PRO A 485 12.24 -13.59 0.75
C PRO A 485 11.64 -13.04 2.05
N LEU A 486 12.17 -13.49 3.18
CA LEU A 486 11.88 -12.96 4.51
C LEU A 486 13.09 -13.21 5.42
N ILE A 487 13.74 -12.13 5.83
CA ILE A 487 14.94 -12.15 6.69
C ILE A 487 14.72 -11.14 7.83
N ILE A 488 14.98 -11.57 9.07
CA ILE A 488 14.92 -10.70 10.25
C ILE A 488 16.29 -10.69 10.92
N VAL A 489 16.82 -9.51 11.22
CA VAL A 489 18.08 -9.30 11.94
C VAL A 489 17.88 -8.25 13.02
N GLY A 490 18.54 -8.40 14.17
CA GLY A 490 18.59 -7.36 15.19
C GLY A 490 18.48 -7.90 16.61
N PRO A 491 18.36 -7.02 17.61
CA PRO A 491 18.24 -7.42 19.01
C PRO A 491 16.95 -8.22 19.25
N GLY A 492 17.05 -9.30 20.04
CA GLY A 492 15.94 -10.20 20.32
C GLY A 492 15.58 -11.18 19.19
N VAL A 493 16.33 -11.19 18.08
CA VAL A 493 16.12 -12.09 16.95
C VAL A 493 17.15 -13.23 16.99
N PRO A 494 16.73 -14.52 17.00
CA PRO A 494 17.68 -15.62 16.95
C PRO A 494 18.33 -15.75 15.56
N VAL A 495 19.52 -16.32 15.50
CA VAL A 495 20.17 -16.67 14.22
C VAL A 495 19.77 -18.08 13.82
N GLY A 496 19.33 -18.27 12.58
CA GLY A 496 18.95 -19.58 12.08
C GLY A 496 18.14 -19.56 10.79
N ARG A 497 17.57 -20.71 10.46
CA ARG A 497 16.73 -20.88 9.27
C ARG A 497 15.43 -21.58 9.67
N VAL A 498 14.32 -21.17 9.08
CA VAL A 498 12.97 -21.70 9.34
C VAL A 498 12.38 -22.16 8.02
N SER A 499 12.06 -23.45 7.93
CA SER A 499 11.52 -24.07 6.71
C SER A 499 10.00 -24.28 6.76
N THR A 500 9.34 -23.96 7.87
CA THR A 500 7.88 -24.06 7.99
C THR A 500 7.22 -23.02 7.09
N PRO A 501 6.30 -23.43 6.18
CA PRO A 501 5.55 -22.49 5.36
C PRO A 501 4.72 -21.52 6.20
N LEU A 502 4.79 -20.23 5.86
CA LEU A 502 4.09 -19.18 6.59
C LEU A 502 3.62 -18.06 5.67
N SER A 503 2.68 -17.26 6.17
CA SER A 503 2.20 -16.06 5.48
C SER A 503 2.98 -14.81 5.89
N THR A 504 3.29 -13.94 4.94
CA THR A 504 3.89 -12.62 5.22
C THR A 504 3.00 -11.70 6.05
N ARG A 505 1.70 -11.98 6.19
CA ARG A 505 0.84 -11.21 7.11
C ARG A 505 1.34 -11.25 8.56
N LEU A 506 2.12 -12.26 8.95
CA LEU A 506 2.71 -12.36 10.29
C LEU A 506 3.75 -11.26 10.60
N VAL A 507 4.20 -10.50 9.58
CA VAL A 507 5.16 -9.40 9.73
C VAL A 507 4.64 -8.33 10.67
N ALA A 508 3.40 -7.86 10.50
CA ALA A 508 2.84 -6.77 11.29
C ALA A 508 2.83 -7.10 12.80
N ASN A 509 2.27 -8.26 13.15
CA ASN A 509 2.20 -8.72 14.53
C ASN A 509 3.60 -8.91 15.16
N THR A 510 4.54 -9.47 14.39
CA THR A 510 5.91 -9.68 14.84
C THR A 510 6.60 -8.35 15.13
N LEU A 511 6.52 -7.38 14.21
CA LEU A 511 7.15 -6.06 14.39
C LEU A 511 6.50 -5.26 15.51
N ALA A 512 5.17 -5.28 15.63
CA ALA A 512 4.46 -4.66 16.76
C ALA A 512 4.96 -5.22 18.11
N THR A 513 5.08 -6.55 18.20
CA THR A 513 5.52 -7.23 19.43
C THR A 513 6.99 -6.94 19.77
N LEU A 514 7.90 -7.02 18.79
CA LEU A 514 9.31 -6.59 18.97
C LEU A 514 9.39 -5.10 19.33
N GLY A 515 8.45 -4.30 18.82
CA GLY A 515 8.26 -2.91 19.14
C GLY A 515 7.67 -2.65 20.52
N THR A 516 7.34 -3.68 21.31
CA THR A 516 6.62 -3.55 22.59
C THR A 516 5.30 -2.76 22.45
N ALA A 517 4.67 -2.83 21.28
CA ALA A 517 3.37 -2.25 20.99
C ALA A 517 2.27 -3.31 21.14
N GLU A 518 1.01 -2.88 21.09
CA GLU A 518 -0.12 -3.80 21.08
C GLU A 518 -0.07 -4.73 19.84
N PRO A 519 -0.31 -6.04 19.99
CA PRO A 519 -0.36 -6.98 18.87
C PRO A 519 -1.39 -6.60 17.80
N LEU A 520 -1.04 -6.84 16.54
CA LEU A 520 -1.89 -6.61 15.37
C LEU A 520 -2.25 -7.92 14.65
N GLY A 521 -3.17 -7.83 13.69
CA GLY A 521 -3.57 -8.97 12.87
C GLY A 521 -4.61 -9.86 13.56
N LEU A 522 -4.49 -11.18 13.40
CA LEU A 522 -5.44 -12.12 13.97
C LEU A 522 -5.03 -12.53 15.38
N LYS A 523 -6.03 -12.60 16.27
CA LYS A 523 -5.80 -13.04 17.65
C LYS A 523 -5.18 -14.44 17.67
N GLY A 524 -4.03 -14.56 18.32
CA GLY A 524 -3.31 -15.83 18.48
C GLY A 524 -2.31 -16.12 17.35
N ASP A 525 -2.10 -15.18 16.43
CA ASP A 525 -1.06 -15.31 15.40
C ASP A 525 0.32 -15.57 16.05
N PRO A 526 1.12 -16.49 15.48
CA PRO A 526 2.47 -16.76 15.95
C PRO A 526 3.40 -15.57 15.66
N LEU A 527 4.55 -15.56 16.35
CA LEU A 527 5.61 -14.56 16.15
C LEU A 527 6.75 -15.18 15.37
N LEU A 528 7.18 -14.51 14.29
CA LEU A 528 8.26 -15.00 13.42
C LEU A 528 9.56 -15.23 14.20
N VAL A 529 9.86 -14.40 15.20
CA VAL A 529 11.06 -14.50 16.05
C VAL A 529 11.02 -15.64 17.08
N ARG A 530 9.94 -16.42 17.11
CA ARG A 530 9.80 -17.62 17.95
C ARG A 530 9.57 -18.84 17.05
N PRO A 531 10.61 -19.28 16.32
CA PRO A 531 10.45 -20.30 15.28
C PRO A 531 9.88 -21.62 15.81
N ASP A 532 10.17 -21.99 17.05
CA ASP A 532 9.66 -23.20 17.71
C ASP A 532 8.15 -23.13 18.01
N GLU A 533 7.54 -21.93 17.96
CA GLU A 533 6.12 -21.69 18.20
C GLU A 533 5.30 -21.54 16.90
N ILE A 534 5.94 -21.58 15.72
CA ILE A 534 5.24 -21.42 14.44
C ILE A 534 4.59 -22.76 14.05
N PRO A 535 3.25 -22.85 14.04
CA PRO A 535 2.57 -24.08 13.68
C PRO A 535 2.64 -24.31 12.16
N ALA A 536 2.58 -25.58 11.74
CA ALA A 536 2.43 -25.95 10.33
C ALA A 536 0.97 -25.77 9.86
N GLU A 537 0.49 -24.53 9.90
CA GLU A 537 -0.85 -24.14 9.49
C GLU A 537 -0.96 -23.94 7.97
N PRO A 538 -2.19 -24.03 7.40
CA PRO A 538 -2.40 -23.67 6.02
C PRO A 538 -2.09 -22.19 5.77
N VAL A 539 -1.43 -21.90 4.65
CA VAL A 539 -1.14 -20.55 4.17
C VAL A 539 -2.10 -20.20 3.04
N PHE A 540 -2.69 -19.01 3.09
CA PHE A 540 -3.72 -18.56 2.16
C PHE A 540 -3.24 -17.38 1.32
N PHE A 541 -3.66 -17.33 0.06
CA PHE A 541 -3.35 -16.25 -0.85
C PHE A 541 -4.46 -16.06 -1.88
N GLN A 542 -4.61 -14.86 -2.42
CA GLN A 542 -5.69 -14.56 -3.37
C GLN A 542 -5.40 -13.35 -4.26
N THR A 543 -6.11 -13.27 -5.39
CA THR A 543 -6.20 -12.06 -6.23
C THR A 543 -7.61 -11.93 -6.81
N GLN A 544 -8.11 -10.71 -6.98
CA GLN A 544 -9.34 -10.44 -7.73
C GLN A 544 -9.09 -10.01 -9.18
N ASP A 545 -7.85 -9.70 -9.52
CA ASP A 545 -7.43 -9.31 -10.87
C ASP A 545 -6.86 -10.52 -11.63
N GLY A 546 -7.36 -11.72 -11.30
CA GLY A 546 -6.87 -12.98 -11.82
C GLY A 546 -7.13 -13.17 -13.30
N TYR A 547 -6.24 -13.90 -13.94
CA TYR A 547 -6.38 -14.44 -15.28
C TYR A 547 -6.66 -15.94 -15.16
N TRP A 548 -7.71 -16.43 -15.81
CA TRP A 548 -8.01 -17.85 -15.85
C TRP A 548 -8.56 -18.24 -17.22
N LYS A 549 -7.78 -19.00 -17.99
CA LYS A 549 -8.19 -19.58 -19.29
C LYS A 549 -8.80 -18.53 -20.24
N GLY A 550 -8.11 -17.41 -20.42
CA GLY A 550 -8.54 -16.33 -21.32
C GLY A 550 -9.54 -15.33 -20.72
N GLN A 551 -10.00 -15.53 -19.49
CA GLN A 551 -10.81 -14.57 -18.74
C GLN A 551 -9.93 -13.76 -17.78
N ARG A 552 -10.28 -12.48 -17.58
CA ARG A 552 -9.59 -11.54 -16.70
C ARG A 552 -10.54 -11.03 -15.63
N ASP A 553 -9.96 -10.41 -14.60
CA ASP A 553 -10.70 -9.89 -13.45
C ASP A 553 -11.50 -11.02 -12.75
N VAL A 554 -10.93 -12.23 -12.76
CA VAL A 554 -11.52 -13.43 -12.17
C VAL A 554 -10.94 -13.60 -10.76
N PRO A 555 -11.77 -13.87 -9.73
CA PRO A 555 -11.26 -14.21 -8.41
C PRO A 555 -10.48 -15.53 -8.45
N LEU A 556 -9.26 -15.50 -7.93
CA LEU A 556 -8.43 -16.67 -7.69
C LEU A 556 -8.09 -16.74 -6.20
N TYR A 557 -8.25 -17.93 -5.64
CA TYR A 557 -7.93 -18.23 -4.26
C TYR A 557 -6.96 -19.41 -4.20
N GLY A 558 -6.05 -19.37 -3.25
CA GLY A 558 -5.04 -20.39 -3.05
C GLY A 558 -4.89 -20.79 -1.59
N VAL A 559 -4.58 -22.06 -1.38
CA VAL A 559 -4.18 -22.59 -0.07
C VAL A 559 -2.98 -23.52 -0.23
N ARG A 560 -1.98 -23.35 0.63
CA ARG A 560 -0.86 -24.27 0.81
C ARG A 560 -0.97 -24.97 2.15
N ARG A 561 -0.83 -26.30 2.18
CA ARG A 561 -0.70 -27.09 3.41
C ARG A 561 0.43 -28.10 3.25
N GLY A 562 1.53 -27.90 3.96
CA GLY A 562 2.76 -28.67 3.73
C GLY A 562 3.30 -28.42 2.33
N SER A 563 3.52 -29.48 1.54
CA SER A 563 3.94 -29.37 0.14
C SER A 563 2.79 -29.20 -0.85
N TRP A 564 1.53 -29.41 -0.42
CA TRP A 564 0.37 -29.37 -1.32
C TRP A 564 -0.14 -27.95 -1.49
N VAL A 565 -0.39 -27.55 -2.74
CA VAL A 565 -0.95 -26.25 -3.09
C VAL A 565 -2.17 -26.44 -3.98
N LEU A 566 -3.29 -25.84 -3.60
CA LEU A 566 -4.52 -25.77 -4.38
C LEU A 566 -4.75 -24.33 -4.83
N HIS A 567 -4.97 -24.12 -6.12
CA HIS A 567 -5.58 -22.91 -6.67
C HIS A 567 -7.02 -23.22 -7.08
N TRP A 568 -7.93 -22.31 -6.77
CA TRP A 568 -9.35 -22.42 -7.04
C TRP A 568 -9.90 -21.12 -7.61
N SER A 569 -10.70 -21.25 -8.67
CA SER A 569 -11.49 -20.16 -9.23
C SER A 569 -12.98 -20.52 -9.19
N PRO A 570 -13.82 -19.81 -8.41
CA PRO A 570 -15.25 -20.08 -8.35
C PRO A 570 -15.97 -19.78 -9.68
N GLU A 571 -15.43 -18.85 -10.47
CA GLU A 571 -15.97 -18.43 -11.77
C GLU A 571 -15.19 -19.09 -12.93
N GLY A 572 -14.29 -20.03 -12.62
CA GLY A 572 -13.49 -20.74 -13.60
C GLY A 572 -14.32 -21.70 -14.47
N ARG A 573 -13.89 -21.85 -15.72
CA ARG A 573 -14.55 -22.71 -16.74
C ARG A 573 -13.61 -23.81 -17.24
N PRO A 574 -14.07 -24.94 -17.79
CA PRO A 574 -13.19 -25.95 -18.41
C PRO A 574 -12.46 -25.39 -19.61
N TRP A 575 -11.33 -25.99 -19.95
CA TRP A 575 -10.54 -25.53 -21.09
C TRP A 575 -11.26 -25.67 -22.44
N ASN A 576 -11.91 -26.82 -22.64
CA ASN A 576 -12.56 -27.17 -23.90
C ASN A 576 -14.02 -26.72 -23.99
N ARG A 577 -14.55 -25.99 -22.98
CA ARG A 577 -15.96 -25.60 -22.91
C ARG A 577 -16.11 -24.21 -22.31
N ARG A 578 -17.06 -23.46 -22.83
CA ARG A 578 -17.39 -22.11 -22.33
C ARG A 578 -18.37 -22.11 -21.16
N GLU A 579 -18.72 -23.27 -20.63
CA GLU A 579 -19.68 -23.43 -19.54
C GLU A 579 -18.96 -23.33 -18.19
N GLU A 580 -19.59 -22.74 -17.19
CA GLU A 580 -19.07 -22.75 -15.82
C GLU A 580 -19.17 -24.16 -15.23
N VAL A 581 -18.19 -24.52 -14.40
CA VAL A 581 -18.27 -25.76 -13.63
C VAL A 581 -18.96 -25.49 -12.31
N GLU A 582 -19.97 -26.30 -11.99
CA GLU A 582 -20.57 -26.27 -10.67
C GLU A 582 -19.49 -26.54 -9.60
N GLY A 583 -19.24 -25.57 -8.72
CA GLY A 583 -18.19 -25.62 -7.71
C GLY A 583 -16.84 -25.00 -8.13
N GLY A 584 -16.71 -24.51 -9.36
CA GLY A 584 -15.51 -23.86 -9.88
C GLY A 584 -14.43 -24.81 -10.41
N GLU A 585 -13.26 -24.26 -10.72
CA GLU A 585 -12.12 -24.98 -11.33
C GLU A 585 -10.90 -25.01 -10.41
N PHE A 586 -10.10 -26.08 -10.55
CA PHE A 586 -9.02 -26.38 -9.61
C PHE A 586 -7.69 -26.66 -10.33
N ARG A 587 -6.60 -26.19 -9.73
CA ARG A 587 -5.24 -26.67 -10.02
C ARG A 587 -4.62 -27.14 -8.70
N LEU A 588 -4.06 -28.34 -8.67
CA LEU A 588 -3.43 -28.91 -7.48
C LEU A 588 -2.00 -29.34 -7.79
N PHE A 589 -1.07 -29.04 -6.89
CA PHE A 589 0.36 -29.33 -7.04
C PHE A 589 0.94 -29.90 -5.75
N ASP A 590 1.98 -30.74 -5.88
CA ASP A 590 2.84 -31.19 -4.78
C ASP A 590 4.25 -30.62 -5.00
N LEU A 591 4.56 -29.53 -4.30
CA LEU A 591 5.82 -28.79 -4.46
C LEU A 591 7.06 -29.59 -4.04
N SER A 592 6.89 -30.71 -3.33
CA SER A 592 8.02 -31.59 -2.99
C SER A 592 8.55 -32.37 -4.20
N GLN A 593 7.69 -32.61 -5.19
CA GLN A 593 8.01 -33.33 -6.43
C GLN A 593 8.08 -32.39 -7.63
N ASP A 594 7.28 -31.32 -7.59
CA ASP A 594 7.16 -30.32 -8.64
C ASP A 594 7.25 -28.91 -8.04
N PRO A 595 8.47 -28.46 -7.65
CA PRO A 595 8.66 -27.14 -7.03
C PRO A 595 8.20 -25.97 -7.89
N ARG A 596 8.06 -26.19 -9.20
CA ARG A 596 7.63 -25.19 -10.18
C ARG A 596 6.15 -25.30 -10.54
N ALA A 597 5.37 -26.16 -9.89
CA ALA A 597 3.92 -26.29 -10.10
C ALA A 597 3.50 -26.48 -11.58
N GLN A 598 4.26 -27.27 -12.35
CA GLN A 598 4.03 -27.50 -13.78
C GLN A 598 2.94 -28.54 -14.08
N VAL A 599 2.71 -29.50 -13.17
CA VAL A 599 1.83 -30.65 -13.42
C VAL A 599 0.58 -30.57 -12.53
N ASN A 600 -0.56 -30.25 -13.15
CA ASN A 600 -1.84 -30.23 -12.42
C ASN A 600 -2.28 -31.66 -12.04
N LEU A 601 -2.30 -31.93 -10.73
CA LEU A 601 -2.73 -33.20 -10.12
C LEU A 601 -4.21 -33.24 -9.76
N ALA A 602 -4.97 -32.15 -9.91
CA ALA A 602 -6.37 -32.09 -9.49
C ALA A 602 -7.25 -33.22 -10.07
N PRO A 603 -7.11 -33.63 -11.35
CA PRO A 603 -7.88 -34.75 -11.90
C PRO A 603 -7.53 -36.12 -11.29
N LYS A 604 -6.35 -36.27 -10.69
CA LYS A 604 -5.84 -37.52 -10.12
C LYS A 604 -6.04 -37.60 -8.60
N GLU A 605 -6.22 -36.47 -7.94
CA GLU A 605 -6.25 -36.35 -6.48
C GLU A 605 -7.54 -35.65 -5.98
N PRO A 606 -8.75 -36.14 -6.32
CA PRO A 606 -10.00 -35.45 -6.00
C PRO A 606 -10.28 -35.36 -4.49
N GLU A 607 -9.83 -36.33 -3.70
CA GLU A 607 -9.95 -36.29 -2.23
C GLU A 607 -9.12 -35.15 -1.63
N ARG A 608 -7.89 -34.96 -2.15
CA ARG A 608 -7.00 -33.86 -1.73
C ARG A 608 -7.58 -32.50 -2.10
N VAL A 609 -8.16 -32.39 -3.30
CA VAL A 609 -8.87 -31.17 -3.73
C VAL A 609 -10.01 -30.87 -2.75
N GLY A 610 -10.84 -31.85 -2.41
CA GLY A 610 -11.95 -31.67 -1.46
C GLY A 610 -11.49 -31.22 -0.06
N GLU A 611 -10.42 -31.82 0.47
CA GLU A 611 -9.83 -31.44 1.75
C GLU A 611 -9.37 -29.97 1.76
N LEU A 612 -8.53 -29.59 0.80
CA LEU A 612 -7.95 -28.26 0.72
C LEU A 612 -8.99 -27.19 0.38
N LEU A 613 -9.95 -27.51 -0.50
CA LEU A 613 -11.04 -26.60 -0.83
C LEU A 613 -11.91 -26.31 0.40
N GLY A 614 -12.21 -27.32 1.22
CA GLY A 614 -12.97 -27.14 2.46
C GLY A 614 -12.27 -26.19 3.43
N ILE A 615 -10.94 -26.34 3.60
CA ILE A 615 -10.11 -25.45 4.41
C ILE A 615 -10.14 -24.03 3.84
N LEU A 616 -9.95 -23.89 2.53
CA LEU A 616 -9.91 -22.60 1.83
C LEU A 616 -11.25 -21.86 1.93
N GLN A 617 -12.37 -22.53 1.66
CA GLN A 617 -13.71 -21.93 1.73
C GLN A 617 -14.07 -21.51 3.16
N ALA A 618 -13.71 -22.32 4.16
CA ALA A 618 -13.90 -21.95 5.57
C ALA A 618 -13.09 -20.70 5.93
N HIS A 619 -11.85 -20.60 5.47
CA HIS A 619 -11.03 -19.41 5.66
C HIS A 619 -11.62 -18.17 4.97
N ILE A 620 -12.01 -18.27 3.69
CA ILE A 620 -12.62 -17.16 2.94
C ILE A 620 -13.87 -16.65 3.65
N ALA A 621 -14.77 -17.53 4.09
CA ALA A 621 -15.98 -17.15 4.81
C ALA A 621 -15.67 -16.45 6.14
N ALA A 622 -14.69 -16.96 6.91
CA ALA A 622 -14.28 -16.35 8.16
C ALA A 622 -13.61 -14.98 7.98
N SER A 623 -12.78 -14.84 6.94
CA SER A 623 -12.10 -13.58 6.61
C SER A 623 -13.09 -12.53 6.10
N ALA A 624 -14.00 -12.90 5.20
CA ALA A 624 -15.03 -12.01 4.67
C ALA A 624 -15.99 -11.50 5.77
N ALA A 625 -16.27 -12.31 6.80
CA ALA A 625 -17.08 -11.88 7.94
C ALA A 625 -16.42 -10.77 8.79
N ARG A 626 -15.09 -10.58 8.66
CA ARG A 626 -14.32 -9.52 9.32
C ARG A 626 -14.15 -8.28 8.45
N ALA A 627 -14.46 -8.36 7.16
CA ALA A 627 -14.28 -7.26 6.23
C ALA A 627 -15.03 -5.99 6.68
N PRO A 628 -14.46 -4.81 6.45
CA PRO A 628 -15.18 -3.56 6.67
C PRO A 628 -16.49 -3.56 5.88
N ARG A 629 -17.58 -3.08 6.51
CA ARG A 629 -18.90 -3.00 5.86
C ARG A 629 -18.93 -2.06 4.66
N THR A 630 -18.07 -1.05 4.66
CA THR A 630 -17.88 -0.12 3.56
C THR A 630 -16.52 -0.37 2.91
N GLN A 631 -16.54 -0.76 1.65
CA GLN A 631 -15.32 -0.87 0.83
C GLN A 631 -15.16 0.43 0.04
N SER A 632 -14.05 1.12 0.25
CA SER A 632 -13.61 2.17 -0.67
C SER A 632 -13.28 1.54 -2.02
N ARG A 633 -13.75 2.16 -3.12
CA ARG A 633 -13.41 1.71 -4.48
C ARG A 633 -12.50 2.70 -5.18
N ALA A 634 -11.66 2.20 -6.06
CA ALA A 634 -10.90 3.03 -6.98
C ALA A 634 -11.84 3.89 -7.85
N GLY A 635 -11.55 5.17 -7.98
CA GLY A 635 -12.24 6.08 -8.88
C GLY A 635 -11.42 6.39 -10.13
N GLN A 636 -11.79 7.43 -10.89
CA GLN A 636 -11.24 7.63 -12.24
C GLN A 636 -9.78 8.09 -12.23
N ALA A 637 -9.30 8.74 -11.16
CA ALA A 637 -7.89 9.10 -11.04
C ALA A 637 -7.03 7.83 -10.89
N THR A 638 -7.46 6.91 -10.03
CA THR A 638 -6.86 5.58 -9.92
C THR A 638 -6.91 4.85 -11.26
N GLN A 639 -8.05 4.90 -11.99
CA GLN A 639 -8.14 4.29 -13.32
C GLN A 639 -7.16 4.89 -14.32
N ALA A 640 -7.01 6.22 -14.35
CA ALA A 640 -6.07 6.89 -15.24
C ALA A 640 -4.61 6.57 -14.89
N LEU A 641 -4.28 6.44 -13.60
CA LEU A 641 -2.99 5.95 -13.14
C LEU A 641 -2.77 4.53 -13.66
N LEU A 642 -3.72 3.61 -13.40
CA LEU A 642 -3.66 2.23 -13.87
C LEU A 642 -3.50 2.15 -15.39
N ASP A 643 -4.20 2.98 -16.15
CA ASP A 643 -4.04 3.09 -17.60
C ASP A 643 -2.61 3.52 -17.98
N ALA A 644 -2.03 4.51 -17.28
CA ALA A 644 -0.68 5.01 -17.54
C ALA A 644 0.42 3.97 -17.23
N ILE A 645 0.19 3.10 -16.24
CA ILE A 645 1.12 2.01 -15.88
C ILE A 645 0.76 0.66 -16.54
N GLY A 646 -0.17 0.66 -17.50
CA GLY A 646 -0.49 -0.50 -18.34
C GLY A 646 -1.48 -1.51 -17.73
N TYR A 647 -2.05 -1.21 -16.56
CA TYR A 647 -3.07 -2.00 -15.88
C TYR A 647 -4.50 -1.61 -16.24
N GLY A 648 -4.65 -0.55 -17.04
CA GLY A 648 -5.89 -0.03 -17.57
C GLY A 648 -6.64 -0.96 -18.52
N GLN A 649 -7.97 -0.85 -18.53
CA GLN A 649 -8.78 -1.49 -19.55
C GLN A 649 -8.48 -0.83 -20.89
N GLY A 650 -7.85 -1.58 -21.81
CA GLY A 650 -7.80 -1.20 -23.23
C GLY A 650 -9.20 -0.85 -23.69
N GLY A 651 -9.40 0.43 -24.03
CA GLY A 651 -10.72 1.02 -24.19
C GLY A 651 -11.66 0.16 -25.04
N SER A 652 -12.88 -0.04 -24.53
CA SER A 652 -14.02 -0.36 -25.37
C SER A 652 -14.17 0.75 -26.40
N ARG A 653 -13.90 0.42 -27.67
CA ARG A 653 -14.69 0.99 -28.76
C ARG A 653 -16.08 0.38 -28.74
#